data_AF-A0A6G3CVG2-F1
#
_entry.id   AF-A0A6G3CVG2-F1
#
_cell.length_a   1.000
_cell.length_b   1.000
_cell.length_c   1.000
_cell.angle_alpha   90.00
_cell.angle_beta   90.00
_cell.angle_gamma   90.00
#
_symmetry.space_group_name_H-M   'P 1'
#
loop_
_entity.id
_entity.type
_entity.pdbx_description
1 polymer ?
#
loop_
_entity_poly.entity_id
_entity_poly.type
_entity_poly.pdbx_seq_one_letter_code
_entity_poly.pdbx_strand_id
1 'polypeptide(L)'
;MRQEWEPEDLIEVWTLLEEDQERLRNKSGANRLGFALLLKFFEVEARFPENAEEIPAPAVAYVAQQVKVPAEEWAVYDWAGRAIKRHRVEIRSAFGFRECTEEDQAQLAEWLAVELCGVELSRDRLAEAVVARCRKDRLEPPTPGRIARLVGSAVNTFEERFCATTVGRLSAATRSRLDDLIAEDADTSEDSTGGGGTFFTELKADPGALGLDSLLAEVNKLQRVRALELPPELFGDVSEKLVAAWLARASKEYPSDLRAAGGPVRYTLLSALCHVRETEITDSLVELFIQLVQKINTRAEKKVEGEFTKEMKRVRGKEGILLRLAEAAVAEPGGTVRKVIYPVAGESTLKALAAEAAANEARYRARVRTVLRSSYSNHWRRMLSPLLNALEMKCNNTAYRPVMDAIDLLKRYLDQPIAKEGAFFDEAEKIPLGGVVREEWRKAVVDERGRVERIPYELCVLVALRDALRRREIWVPGANRWQNPEDDLPPDFEDNRDVHYDAIRQPQDPEAFIGALQKRLREALTRFDTALDLGTTGGVDIVKRHGEPWIKVSPLGKQEEPTSLVALKAEIERRWGTIDLIDILKEAEFATGFTSEFTSVATREAVPKAVLRRRLLLVLFALGTNMGIKRVAVTGKHGESEAVLRRVRHLFVNRAN
;
A
#
# COMPACT_ATOMS: atom_id res chain seq x y z
N MET A 1 -14.94 -23.31 -21.56
CA MET A 1 -13.99 -24.10 -22.37
C MET A 1 -13.21 -23.23 -23.34
N ARG A 2 -11.92 -23.55 -23.59
CA ARG A 2 -11.07 -22.92 -24.62
C ARG A 2 -11.68 -23.16 -26.01
N GLN A 3 -11.73 -22.14 -26.88
CA GLN A 3 -12.32 -22.25 -28.22
C GLN A 3 -11.29 -22.53 -29.33
N GLU A 4 -10.07 -22.03 -29.17
CA GLU A 4 -8.96 -22.25 -30.10
C GLU A 4 -8.09 -23.42 -29.62
N TRP A 5 -7.96 -24.45 -30.45
CA TRP A 5 -7.20 -25.65 -30.12
C TRP A 5 -6.14 -25.91 -31.18
N GLU A 6 -4.91 -26.13 -30.72
CA GLU A 6 -3.85 -26.63 -31.59
C GLU A 6 -4.03 -28.14 -31.83
N PRO A 7 -3.52 -28.70 -32.94
CA PRO A 7 -3.68 -30.11 -33.27
C PRO A 7 -3.17 -31.07 -32.18
N GLU A 8 -2.08 -30.71 -31.48
CA GLU A 8 -1.49 -31.50 -30.40
C GLU A 8 -2.42 -31.54 -29.17
N ASP A 9 -2.98 -30.38 -28.78
CA ASP A 9 -3.95 -30.26 -27.68
C ASP A 9 -5.24 -31.06 -27.96
N LEU A 10 -5.69 -31.12 -29.22
CA LEU A 10 -6.85 -31.93 -29.62
C LEU A 10 -6.61 -33.42 -29.43
N ILE A 11 -5.41 -33.91 -29.74
CA ILE A 11 -5.06 -35.32 -29.57
C ILE A 11 -5.07 -35.68 -28.09
N GLU A 12 -4.42 -34.88 -27.25
CA GLU A 12 -4.32 -35.12 -25.81
C GLU A 12 -5.71 -35.17 -25.15
N VAL A 13 -6.58 -34.23 -25.52
CA VAL A 13 -7.83 -34.01 -24.78
C VAL A 13 -9.05 -34.71 -25.39
N TRP A 14 -9.15 -34.80 -26.72
CA TRP A 14 -10.36 -35.25 -27.42
C TRP A 14 -10.25 -36.65 -28.04
N THR A 15 -9.15 -37.37 -27.82
CA THR A 15 -9.03 -38.77 -28.24
C THR A 15 -9.90 -39.67 -27.37
N LEU A 16 -10.68 -40.53 -28.02
CA LEU A 16 -11.51 -41.56 -27.39
C LEU A 16 -10.65 -42.80 -27.12
N LEU A 17 -10.59 -43.21 -25.86
CA LEU A 17 -9.89 -44.43 -25.45
C LEU A 17 -10.76 -45.66 -25.71
N GLU A 18 -10.18 -46.86 -25.57
CA GLU A 18 -10.87 -48.13 -25.84
C GLU A 18 -12.16 -48.26 -25.03
N GLU A 19 -12.11 -47.88 -23.76
CA GLU A 19 -13.24 -47.79 -22.85
C GLU A 19 -14.36 -46.85 -23.34
N ASP A 20 -14.01 -45.72 -23.95
CA ASP A 20 -14.98 -44.77 -24.52
C ASP A 20 -15.66 -45.37 -25.76
N GLN A 21 -14.90 -46.09 -26.58
CA GLN A 21 -15.40 -46.79 -27.78
C GLN A 21 -16.40 -47.89 -27.42
N GLU A 22 -16.21 -48.59 -26.30
CA GLU A 22 -17.18 -49.58 -25.81
C GLU A 22 -18.53 -48.94 -25.46
N ARG A 23 -18.51 -47.76 -24.83
CA ARG A 23 -19.72 -47.01 -24.43
C ARG A 23 -20.53 -46.48 -25.64
N LEU A 24 -19.91 -46.45 -26.83
CA LEU A 24 -20.53 -46.03 -28.09
C LEU A 24 -21.20 -47.16 -28.89
N ARG A 25 -20.97 -48.44 -28.54
CA ARG A 25 -21.41 -49.60 -29.36
C ARG A 25 -22.91 -49.64 -29.66
N ASN A 26 -23.74 -49.15 -28.75
CA ASN A 26 -25.20 -49.16 -28.87
C ASN A 26 -25.78 -47.85 -29.44
N LYS A 27 -24.94 -47.00 -30.06
CA LYS A 27 -25.32 -45.66 -30.55
C LYS A 27 -24.97 -45.50 -32.03
N SER A 28 -25.81 -44.79 -32.78
CA SER A 28 -25.67 -44.57 -34.24
C SER A 28 -25.95 -43.13 -34.65
N GLY A 29 -25.42 -42.70 -35.81
CA GLY A 29 -25.63 -41.37 -36.39
C GLY A 29 -25.33 -40.22 -35.42
N ALA A 30 -26.14 -39.17 -35.45
CA ALA A 30 -26.08 -38.04 -34.52
C ALA A 30 -25.97 -38.43 -33.03
N ASN A 31 -26.63 -39.52 -32.58
CA ASN A 31 -26.55 -39.96 -31.19
C ASN A 31 -25.17 -40.53 -30.81
N ARG A 32 -24.45 -41.14 -31.77
CA ARG A 32 -23.10 -41.65 -31.55
C ARG A 32 -22.11 -40.49 -31.41
N LEU A 33 -22.16 -39.53 -32.34
CA LEU A 33 -21.32 -38.33 -32.29
C LEU A 33 -21.64 -37.49 -31.05
N GLY A 34 -22.92 -37.24 -30.76
CA GLY A 34 -23.33 -36.45 -29.62
C GLY A 34 -22.95 -37.07 -28.28
N PHE A 35 -23.06 -38.39 -28.11
CA PHE A 35 -22.56 -39.04 -26.89
C PHE A 35 -21.05 -38.89 -26.72
N ALA A 36 -20.27 -39.11 -27.79
CA ALA A 36 -18.81 -38.99 -27.74
C ALA A 36 -18.35 -37.58 -27.35
N LEU A 37 -18.97 -36.56 -27.94
CA LEU A 37 -18.67 -35.16 -27.63
C LEU A 37 -19.05 -34.80 -26.19
N LEU A 38 -20.24 -35.22 -25.72
CA LEU A 38 -20.64 -35.01 -24.33
C LEU A 38 -19.73 -35.74 -23.33
N LEU A 39 -19.26 -36.95 -23.67
CA LEU A 39 -18.37 -37.74 -22.83
C LEU A 39 -17.02 -37.03 -22.65
N LYS A 40 -16.37 -36.64 -23.75
CA LYS A 40 -15.07 -35.96 -23.71
C LYS A 40 -15.18 -34.58 -23.09
N PHE A 41 -16.24 -33.83 -23.39
CA PHE A 41 -16.48 -32.55 -22.73
C PHE A 41 -16.60 -32.72 -21.20
N PHE A 42 -17.35 -33.72 -20.74
CA PHE A 42 -17.53 -33.98 -19.31
C PHE A 42 -16.23 -34.42 -18.62
N GLU A 43 -15.37 -35.18 -19.30
CA GLU A 43 -14.06 -35.57 -18.76
C GLU A 43 -13.17 -34.37 -18.40
N VAL A 44 -13.21 -33.34 -19.25
CA VAL A 44 -12.38 -32.12 -19.11
C VAL A 44 -13.01 -31.17 -18.09
N GLU A 45 -14.28 -30.83 -18.30
CA GLU A 45 -14.96 -29.73 -17.61
C GLU A 45 -15.76 -30.22 -16.37
N ALA A 46 -15.94 -31.53 -16.18
CA ALA A 46 -16.75 -32.14 -15.12
C ALA A 46 -18.21 -31.63 -15.04
N ARG A 47 -18.75 -31.17 -16.18
CA ARG A 47 -20.14 -30.72 -16.38
C ARG A 47 -20.56 -30.96 -17.83
N PHE A 48 -21.84 -30.83 -18.12
CA PHE A 48 -22.32 -30.83 -19.51
C PHE A 48 -22.30 -29.43 -20.13
N PRO A 49 -22.15 -29.33 -21.46
CA PRO A 49 -22.23 -28.06 -22.14
C PRO A 49 -23.66 -27.49 -22.06
N GLU A 50 -23.78 -26.16 -21.97
CA GLU A 50 -25.08 -25.47 -21.90
C GLU A 50 -25.77 -25.44 -23.27
N ASN A 51 -24.98 -25.35 -24.33
CA ASN A 51 -25.43 -25.32 -25.72
C ASN A 51 -24.39 -25.97 -26.65
N ALA A 52 -24.74 -26.12 -27.92
CA ALA A 52 -23.88 -26.76 -28.91
C ALA A 52 -22.61 -25.97 -29.27
N GLU A 53 -22.67 -24.64 -29.13
CA GLU A 53 -21.58 -23.72 -29.50
C GLU A 53 -20.43 -23.75 -28.48
N GLU A 54 -20.69 -24.25 -27.28
CA GLU A 54 -19.66 -24.41 -26.25
C GLU A 54 -18.63 -25.49 -26.63
N ILE A 55 -18.99 -26.42 -27.51
CA ILE A 55 -18.05 -27.40 -28.06
C ILE A 55 -17.37 -26.82 -29.30
N PRO A 56 -16.03 -26.68 -29.31
CA PRO A 56 -15.30 -26.09 -30.44
C PRO A 56 -15.48 -26.90 -31.73
N ALA A 57 -15.70 -26.21 -32.85
CA ALA A 57 -15.83 -26.85 -34.17
C ALA A 57 -14.65 -27.78 -34.54
N PRO A 58 -13.37 -27.46 -34.21
CA PRO A 58 -12.25 -28.38 -34.44
C PRO A 58 -12.38 -29.70 -33.67
N ALA A 59 -12.89 -29.66 -32.42
CA ALA A 59 -13.15 -30.85 -31.62
C ALA A 59 -14.29 -31.69 -32.21
N VAL A 60 -15.36 -31.05 -32.69
CA VAL A 60 -16.46 -31.73 -33.40
C VAL A 60 -15.93 -32.48 -34.63
N ALA A 61 -15.14 -31.82 -35.47
CA ALA A 61 -14.55 -32.42 -36.66
C ALA A 61 -13.60 -33.58 -36.32
N TYR A 62 -12.78 -33.43 -35.28
CA TYR A 62 -11.82 -34.45 -34.84
C TYR A 62 -12.51 -35.70 -34.28
N VAL A 63 -13.48 -35.54 -33.37
CA VAL A 63 -14.23 -36.66 -32.79
C VAL A 63 -15.10 -37.36 -33.84
N ALA A 64 -15.69 -36.61 -34.77
CA ALA A 64 -16.46 -37.14 -35.91
C ALA A 64 -15.67 -38.16 -36.73
N GLN A 65 -14.39 -37.90 -37.00
CA GLN A 65 -13.49 -38.83 -37.69
C GLN A 65 -13.28 -40.12 -36.89
N GLN A 66 -13.07 -40.02 -35.58
CA GLN A 66 -12.85 -41.18 -34.71
C GLN A 66 -14.09 -42.10 -34.64
N VAL A 67 -15.29 -41.53 -34.60
CA VAL A 67 -16.55 -42.31 -34.51
C VAL A 67 -17.13 -42.70 -35.86
N LYS A 68 -16.51 -42.25 -36.97
CA LYS A 68 -16.94 -42.49 -38.36
C LYS A 68 -18.36 -41.98 -38.66
N VAL A 69 -18.69 -40.79 -38.17
CA VAL A 69 -19.96 -40.10 -38.42
C VAL A 69 -19.66 -38.72 -39.00
N PRO A 70 -20.37 -38.25 -40.05
CA PRO A 70 -20.19 -36.89 -40.57
C PRO A 70 -20.35 -35.82 -39.48
N ALA A 71 -19.47 -34.81 -39.45
CA ALA A 71 -19.53 -33.74 -38.44
C ALA A 71 -20.86 -32.96 -38.47
N GLU A 72 -21.50 -32.88 -39.64
CA GLU A 72 -22.81 -32.24 -39.86
C GLU A 72 -23.93 -32.86 -39.03
N GLU A 73 -23.82 -34.14 -38.66
CA GLU A 73 -24.78 -34.83 -37.79
C GLU A 73 -24.85 -34.21 -36.39
N TRP A 74 -23.84 -33.43 -35.98
CA TRP A 74 -23.88 -32.68 -34.72
C TRP A 74 -25.01 -31.64 -34.71
N ALA A 75 -25.28 -31.00 -35.85
CA ALA A 75 -26.36 -30.02 -35.97
C ALA A 75 -27.75 -30.67 -35.87
N VAL A 76 -27.85 -31.98 -36.15
CA VAL A 76 -29.10 -32.77 -36.11
C VAL A 76 -29.31 -33.42 -34.73
N TYR A 77 -28.32 -33.37 -33.84
CA TYR A 77 -28.42 -33.95 -32.50
C TYR A 77 -29.50 -33.26 -31.66
N ASP A 78 -30.44 -34.04 -31.12
CA ASP A 78 -31.57 -33.49 -30.35
C ASP A 78 -31.18 -33.19 -28.89
N TRP A 79 -30.96 -31.90 -28.62
CA TRP A 79 -30.61 -31.34 -27.32
C TRP A 79 -31.73 -31.29 -26.28
N ALA A 80 -32.99 -31.48 -26.70
CA ALA A 80 -34.16 -31.48 -25.82
C ALA A 80 -34.79 -32.88 -25.66
N GLY A 81 -34.31 -33.85 -26.45
CA GLY A 81 -34.87 -35.18 -26.56
C GLY A 81 -34.65 -36.11 -25.38
N ARG A 82 -35.19 -37.32 -25.50
CA ARG A 82 -34.97 -38.40 -24.51
C ARG A 82 -33.55 -38.97 -24.56
N ALA A 83 -32.90 -38.92 -25.73
CA ALA A 83 -31.56 -39.49 -25.93
C ALA A 83 -30.51 -38.74 -25.10
N ILE A 84 -30.46 -37.41 -25.16
CA ILE A 84 -29.51 -36.62 -24.36
C ILE A 84 -29.69 -36.81 -22.85
N LYS A 85 -30.94 -36.90 -22.37
CA LYS A 85 -31.21 -37.19 -20.94
C LYS A 85 -30.61 -38.53 -20.51
N ARG A 86 -30.80 -39.56 -21.34
CA ARG A 86 -30.18 -40.88 -21.12
C ARG A 86 -28.65 -40.82 -21.19
N HIS A 87 -28.10 -40.11 -22.17
CA HIS A 87 -26.66 -39.92 -22.32
C HIS A 87 -26.03 -39.27 -21.08
N ARG A 88 -26.65 -38.20 -20.54
CA ARG A 88 -26.18 -37.53 -19.32
C ARG A 88 -26.14 -38.47 -18.11
N VAL A 89 -27.16 -39.32 -17.95
CA VAL A 89 -27.19 -40.33 -16.88
C VAL A 89 -26.08 -41.37 -17.05
N GLU A 90 -25.88 -41.88 -18.27
CA GLU A 90 -24.83 -42.84 -18.59
C GLU A 90 -23.42 -42.26 -18.34
N ILE A 91 -23.18 -41.02 -18.77
CA ILE A 91 -21.89 -40.32 -18.60
C ILE A 91 -21.62 -40.02 -17.12
N ARG A 92 -22.61 -39.50 -16.39
CA ARG A 92 -22.48 -39.30 -14.94
C ARG A 92 -22.10 -40.58 -14.21
N SER A 93 -22.77 -41.69 -14.53
CA SER A 93 -22.46 -43.00 -13.95
C SER A 93 -21.04 -43.47 -14.30
N ALA A 94 -20.58 -43.23 -15.52
CA ALA A 94 -19.24 -43.62 -15.96
C ALA A 94 -18.12 -42.90 -15.18
N PHE A 95 -18.31 -41.63 -14.82
CA PHE A 95 -17.33 -40.84 -14.06
C PHE A 95 -17.57 -40.84 -12.54
N GLY A 96 -18.61 -41.55 -12.07
CA GLY A 96 -19.00 -41.60 -10.67
C GLY A 96 -19.65 -40.31 -10.14
N PHE A 97 -20.21 -39.49 -11.03
CA PHE A 97 -20.86 -38.22 -10.68
C PHE A 97 -22.36 -38.39 -10.43
N ARG A 98 -22.94 -37.50 -9.62
CA ARG A 98 -24.39 -37.35 -9.45
C ARG A 98 -24.83 -35.90 -9.63
N GLU A 99 -26.13 -35.69 -9.85
CA GLU A 99 -26.69 -34.34 -9.93
C GLU A 99 -26.60 -33.64 -8.57
N CYS A 100 -26.34 -32.33 -8.60
CA CYS A 100 -26.34 -31.47 -7.42
C CYS A 100 -27.78 -31.14 -7.01
N THR A 101 -28.16 -31.59 -5.82
CA THR A 101 -29.49 -31.36 -5.23
C THR A 101 -29.60 -29.96 -4.61
N GLU A 102 -30.79 -29.58 -4.15
CA GLU A 102 -30.96 -28.34 -3.37
C GLU A 102 -30.26 -28.42 -2.00
N GLU A 103 -30.21 -29.61 -1.40
CA GLU A 103 -29.49 -29.85 -0.14
C GLU A 103 -27.98 -29.67 -0.34
N ASP A 104 -27.41 -30.22 -1.42
CA ASP A 104 -26.00 -30.02 -1.76
C ASP A 104 -25.68 -28.54 -1.98
N GLN A 105 -26.56 -27.81 -2.67
CA GLN A 105 -26.38 -26.37 -2.87
C GLN A 105 -26.38 -25.59 -1.55
N ALA A 106 -27.24 -25.97 -0.60
CA ALA A 106 -27.25 -25.37 0.73
C ALA A 106 -25.97 -25.71 1.52
N GLN A 107 -25.49 -26.96 1.45
CA GLN A 107 -24.23 -27.37 2.08
C GLN A 107 -23.01 -26.65 1.48
N LEU A 108 -22.98 -26.48 0.15
CA LEU A 108 -21.94 -25.73 -0.54
C LEU A 108 -21.98 -24.24 -0.17
N ALA A 109 -23.16 -23.64 -0.04
CA ALA A 109 -23.30 -22.25 0.42
C ALA A 109 -22.78 -22.07 1.85
N GLU A 110 -23.14 -22.99 2.76
CA GLU A 110 -22.68 -22.96 4.15
C GLU A 110 -21.16 -23.16 4.24
N TRP A 111 -20.62 -24.14 3.53
CA TRP A 111 -19.18 -24.37 3.44
C TRP A 111 -18.43 -23.13 2.93
N LEU A 112 -18.94 -22.51 1.86
CA LEU A 112 -18.33 -21.31 1.27
C LEU A 112 -18.34 -20.14 2.26
N ALA A 113 -19.46 -19.95 2.99
CA ALA A 113 -19.62 -18.91 3.99
C ALA A 113 -18.63 -19.09 5.17
N VAL A 114 -18.40 -20.32 5.62
CA VAL A 114 -17.53 -20.62 6.77
C VAL A 114 -16.05 -20.59 6.39
N GLU A 115 -15.67 -21.21 5.28
CA GLU A 115 -14.25 -21.50 4.99
C GLU A 115 -13.58 -20.48 4.07
N LEU A 116 -14.35 -19.75 3.24
CA LEU A 116 -13.78 -18.97 2.13
C LEU A 116 -14.16 -17.49 2.17
N CYS A 117 -15.40 -17.14 2.52
CA CYS A 117 -15.87 -15.75 2.48
C CYS A 117 -15.10 -14.78 3.41
N GLY A 118 -14.43 -15.30 4.45
CA GLY A 118 -13.58 -14.50 5.34
C GLY A 118 -12.20 -14.12 4.77
N VAL A 119 -11.77 -14.79 3.70
CA VAL A 119 -10.42 -14.65 3.12
C VAL A 119 -10.43 -14.32 1.61
N GLU A 120 -11.45 -14.75 0.87
CA GLU A 120 -11.64 -14.42 -0.54
C GLU A 120 -12.90 -13.55 -0.74
N LEU A 121 -12.69 -12.41 -1.39
CA LEU A 121 -13.72 -11.39 -1.63
C LEU A 121 -14.19 -11.38 -3.08
N SER A 122 -13.44 -12.01 -4.00
CA SER A 122 -13.83 -12.13 -5.40
C SER A 122 -14.92 -13.17 -5.58
N ARG A 123 -16.09 -12.73 -6.06
CA ARG A 123 -17.22 -13.62 -6.34
C ARG A 123 -16.91 -14.67 -7.41
N ASP A 124 -16.08 -14.32 -8.39
CA ASP A 124 -15.67 -15.25 -9.45
C ASP A 124 -14.78 -16.35 -8.91
N ARG A 125 -13.80 -16.01 -8.06
CA ARG A 125 -12.97 -17.02 -7.40
C ARG A 125 -13.76 -17.90 -6.44
N LEU A 126 -14.77 -17.33 -5.77
CA LEU A 126 -15.71 -18.12 -4.96
C LEU A 126 -16.54 -19.07 -5.86
N ALA A 127 -16.98 -18.63 -7.04
CA ALA A 127 -17.69 -19.47 -8.00
C ALA A 127 -16.80 -20.60 -8.55
N GLU A 128 -15.54 -20.30 -8.88
CA GLU A 128 -14.53 -21.28 -9.27
C GLU A 128 -14.28 -22.30 -8.15
N ALA A 129 -14.20 -21.85 -6.89
CA ALA A 129 -14.05 -22.71 -5.73
C ALA A 129 -15.25 -23.67 -5.57
N VAL A 130 -16.48 -23.19 -5.82
CA VAL A 130 -17.69 -24.04 -5.83
C VAL A 130 -17.58 -25.11 -6.93
N VAL A 131 -17.17 -24.75 -8.15
CA VAL A 131 -16.97 -25.72 -9.25
C VAL A 131 -15.90 -26.75 -8.90
N ALA A 132 -14.76 -26.30 -8.36
CA ALA A 132 -13.68 -27.19 -7.93
C ALA A 132 -14.14 -28.14 -6.81
N ARG A 133 -14.94 -27.64 -5.85
CA ARG A 133 -15.52 -28.45 -4.78
C ARG A 133 -16.52 -29.48 -5.31
N CYS A 134 -17.41 -29.09 -6.21
CA CYS A 134 -18.32 -30.01 -6.89
C CYS A 134 -17.54 -31.14 -7.58
N ARG A 135 -16.46 -30.82 -8.30
CA ARG A 135 -15.61 -31.82 -8.95
C ARG A 135 -14.98 -32.79 -7.94
N LYS A 136 -14.49 -32.28 -6.81
CA LYS A 136 -13.91 -33.10 -5.72
C LYS A 136 -14.95 -34.04 -5.11
N ASP A 137 -16.16 -33.55 -4.88
CA ASP A 137 -17.26 -34.28 -4.24
C ASP A 137 -18.08 -35.12 -5.25
N ARG A 138 -17.64 -35.19 -6.51
CA ARG A 138 -18.31 -35.89 -7.62
C ARG A 138 -19.76 -35.43 -7.84
N LEU A 139 -19.98 -34.13 -7.73
CA LEU A 139 -21.22 -33.44 -8.04
C LEU A 139 -21.12 -32.76 -9.40
N GLU A 140 -22.12 -32.93 -10.25
CA GLU A 140 -22.28 -32.09 -11.44
C GLU A 140 -22.59 -30.67 -10.96
N PRO A 141 -21.75 -29.66 -11.28
CA PRO A 141 -21.96 -28.32 -10.79
C PRO A 141 -23.29 -27.74 -11.31
N PRO A 142 -24.02 -26.95 -10.51
CA PRO A 142 -25.20 -26.24 -10.98
C PRO A 142 -24.87 -25.32 -12.16
N THR A 143 -25.90 -24.83 -12.86
CA THR A 143 -25.70 -23.82 -13.90
C THR A 143 -24.99 -22.58 -13.33
N PRO A 144 -24.19 -21.84 -14.11
CA PRO A 144 -23.46 -20.66 -13.66
C PRO A 144 -24.36 -19.63 -12.96
N GLY A 145 -25.60 -19.45 -13.45
CA GLY A 145 -26.59 -18.59 -12.80
C GLY A 145 -27.04 -19.07 -11.41
N ARG A 146 -27.09 -20.39 -11.17
CA ARG A 146 -27.34 -20.95 -9.83
C ARG A 146 -26.12 -20.82 -8.94
N ILE A 147 -24.91 -21.04 -9.47
CA ILE A 147 -23.65 -20.82 -8.74
C ILE A 147 -23.56 -19.37 -8.27
N ALA A 148 -23.84 -18.39 -9.14
CA ALA A 148 -23.82 -16.98 -8.76
C ALA A 148 -24.81 -16.65 -7.62
N ARG A 149 -25.99 -17.27 -7.62
CA ARG A 149 -26.97 -17.13 -6.52
C ARG A 149 -26.49 -17.79 -5.24
N LEU A 150 -25.89 -18.98 -5.33
CA LEU A 150 -25.31 -19.71 -4.21
C LEU A 150 -24.20 -18.89 -3.56
N VAL A 151 -23.26 -18.36 -4.36
CA VAL A 151 -22.19 -17.46 -3.89
C VAL A 151 -22.78 -16.23 -3.21
N GLY A 152 -23.80 -15.59 -3.81
CA GLY A 152 -24.49 -14.46 -3.21
C GLY A 152 -25.13 -14.80 -1.85
N SER A 153 -25.74 -15.98 -1.73
CA SER A 153 -26.31 -16.47 -0.47
C SER A 153 -25.23 -16.68 0.58
N ALA A 154 -24.13 -17.34 0.22
CA ALA A 154 -23.01 -17.61 1.13
C ALA A 154 -22.37 -16.32 1.65
N VAL A 155 -22.13 -15.35 0.76
CA VAL A 155 -21.58 -14.03 1.14
C VAL A 155 -22.53 -13.31 2.09
N ASN A 156 -23.84 -13.28 1.82
CA ASN A 156 -24.81 -12.65 2.71
C ASN A 156 -24.82 -13.33 4.10
N THR A 157 -24.84 -14.66 4.14
CA THR A 157 -24.80 -15.42 5.41
C THR A 157 -23.51 -15.14 6.18
N PHE A 158 -22.37 -15.06 5.50
CA PHE A 158 -21.11 -14.67 6.11
C PHE A 158 -21.16 -13.24 6.66
N GLU A 159 -21.61 -12.26 5.88
CA GLU A 159 -21.69 -10.86 6.30
C GLU A 159 -22.61 -10.69 7.52
N GLU A 160 -23.75 -11.39 7.56
CA GLU A 160 -24.66 -11.40 8.72
C GLU A 160 -23.96 -11.92 9.99
N ARG A 161 -23.24 -13.05 9.89
CA ARG A 161 -22.48 -13.64 11.00
C ARG A 161 -21.33 -12.75 11.45
N PHE A 162 -20.60 -12.16 10.50
CA PHE A 162 -19.51 -11.25 10.77
C PHE A 162 -20.00 -10.00 11.49
N CYS A 163 -21.12 -9.42 11.05
CA CYS A 163 -21.74 -8.28 11.72
C CYS A 163 -22.23 -8.63 13.13
N ALA A 164 -22.90 -9.78 13.29
CA ALA A 164 -23.39 -10.22 14.59
C ALA A 164 -22.24 -10.46 15.58
N THR A 165 -21.16 -11.09 15.13
CA THR A 165 -19.96 -11.35 15.94
C THR A 165 -19.28 -10.05 16.34
N THR A 166 -19.08 -9.13 15.39
CA THR A 166 -18.49 -7.80 15.65
C THR A 166 -19.32 -7.05 16.69
N VAL A 167 -20.64 -6.97 16.53
CA VAL A 167 -21.53 -6.31 17.49
C VAL A 167 -21.53 -7.00 18.85
N GLY A 168 -21.44 -8.33 18.89
CA GLY A 168 -21.34 -9.10 20.13
C GLY A 168 -20.08 -8.78 20.96
N ARG A 169 -19.00 -8.33 20.31
CA ARG A 169 -17.75 -7.89 20.96
C ARG A 169 -17.79 -6.45 21.46
N LEU A 170 -18.76 -5.63 21.01
CA LEU A 170 -18.86 -4.22 21.37
C LEU A 170 -19.67 -4.02 22.66
N SER A 171 -19.15 -3.19 23.56
CA SER A 171 -19.89 -2.78 24.75
C SER A 171 -21.08 -1.87 24.38
N ALA A 172 -22.06 -1.74 25.28
CA ALA A 172 -23.15 -0.76 25.10
C ALA A 172 -22.61 0.69 25.05
N ALA A 173 -21.57 1.00 25.83
CA ALA A 173 -20.94 2.31 25.84
C ALA A 173 -20.25 2.61 24.51
N THR A 174 -19.46 1.66 23.98
CA THR A 174 -18.79 1.77 22.68
C THR A 174 -19.81 2.01 21.57
N ARG A 175 -20.91 1.24 21.55
CA ARG A 175 -22.00 1.44 20.56
C ARG A 175 -22.62 2.83 20.63
N SER A 176 -22.86 3.36 21.83
CA SER A 176 -23.35 4.73 22.01
C SER A 176 -22.37 5.75 21.43
N ARG A 177 -21.07 5.62 21.74
CA ARG A 177 -20.04 6.54 21.22
C ARG A 177 -19.92 6.48 19.69
N LEU A 178 -20.10 5.29 19.09
CA LEU A 178 -20.16 5.13 17.63
C LEU A 178 -21.42 5.77 17.02
N ASP A 179 -22.57 5.72 17.69
CA ASP A 179 -23.77 6.41 17.23
C ASP A 179 -23.61 7.93 17.35
N ASP A 180 -22.99 8.44 18.43
CA ASP A 180 -22.70 9.86 18.62
C ASP A 180 -21.79 10.42 17.51
N LEU A 181 -20.80 9.63 17.07
CA LEU A 181 -19.88 9.97 15.98
C LEU A 181 -20.60 10.38 14.68
N ILE A 182 -21.80 9.84 14.40
CA ILE A 182 -22.59 10.13 13.20
C ILE A 182 -23.85 10.96 13.49
N ALA A 183 -24.09 11.31 14.76
CA ALA A 183 -25.21 12.15 15.19
C ALA A 183 -24.87 13.65 15.08
N GLU A 184 -23.59 14.03 15.28
CA GLU A 184 -23.10 15.41 15.21
C GLU A 184 -23.37 16.10 13.86
N ASP A 185 -23.61 15.34 12.78
CA ASP A 185 -23.95 15.87 11.44
C ASP A 185 -25.40 16.36 11.28
N ALA A 186 -26.30 16.13 12.25
CA ALA A 186 -27.71 16.54 12.10
C ALA A 186 -27.96 18.03 12.39
N ASP A 187 -27.14 18.67 13.24
CA ASP A 187 -27.37 20.03 13.74
C ASP A 187 -26.51 21.11 13.04
N THR A 188 -25.49 20.73 12.27
CA THR A 188 -24.70 21.67 11.45
C THR A 188 -25.30 21.80 10.05
N SER A 189 -26.37 22.59 9.96
CA SER A 189 -26.92 23.10 8.70
C SER A 189 -25.95 24.06 7.98
N GLU A 190 -26.20 24.26 6.69
CA GLU A 190 -25.37 24.81 5.60
C GLU A 190 -24.73 26.22 5.79
N ASP A 191 -24.74 26.83 6.99
CA ASP A 191 -24.31 28.22 7.22
C ASP A 191 -22.99 28.40 7.99
N SER A 192 -22.20 27.35 8.23
CA SER A 192 -20.86 27.50 8.83
C SER A 192 -19.80 27.84 7.77
N THR A 193 -19.69 29.14 7.46
CA THR A 193 -18.60 29.74 6.66
C THR A 193 -17.27 29.81 7.44
N GLY A 194 -16.84 28.68 8.01
CA GLY A 194 -15.66 28.60 8.85
C GLY A 194 -15.14 27.18 9.07
N GLY A 195 -14.67 26.52 8.00
CA GLY A 195 -13.54 25.56 8.00
C GLY A 195 -13.47 24.38 8.99
N GLY A 196 -14.45 24.12 9.85
CA GLY A 196 -14.47 22.99 10.78
C GLY A 196 -15.54 22.00 10.37
N GLY A 197 -15.14 20.89 9.71
CA GLY A 197 -16.04 19.76 9.47
C GLY A 197 -16.34 18.99 10.76
N THR A 198 -17.34 18.11 10.72
CA THR A 198 -17.65 17.17 11.82
C THR A 198 -16.49 16.21 12.09
N PHE A 199 -16.44 15.62 13.30
CA PHE A 199 -15.37 14.68 13.63
C PHE A 199 -15.32 13.49 12.69
N PHE A 200 -16.48 13.00 12.24
CA PHE A 200 -16.54 11.94 11.24
C PHE A 200 -15.84 12.33 9.93
N THR A 201 -15.99 13.57 9.49
CA THR A 201 -15.30 14.10 8.32
C THR A 201 -13.79 14.25 8.58
N GLU A 202 -13.42 14.76 9.76
CA GLU A 202 -12.03 14.89 10.21
C GLU A 202 -11.32 13.53 10.29
N LEU A 203 -12.02 12.50 10.79
CA LEU A 203 -11.54 11.14 10.94
C LEU A 203 -11.11 10.54 9.60
N LYS A 204 -11.90 10.79 8.54
CA LYS A 204 -11.63 10.32 7.17
C LYS A 204 -10.52 11.12 6.46
N ALA A 205 -10.15 12.29 6.97
CA ALA A 205 -9.19 13.17 6.33
C ALA A 205 -7.73 12.82 6.68
N ASP A 206 -6.87 12.91 5.67
CA ASP A 206 -5.41 12.81 5.82
C ASP A 206 -4.84 13.99 6.64
N PRO A 207 -3.64 13.83 7.21
CA PRO A 207 -2.96 14.92 7.90
C PRO A 207 -2.74 16.15 7.01
N GLY A 208 -2.81 17.32 7.64
CA GLY A 208 -2.52 18.60 7.00
C GLY A 208 -1.04 18.80 6.61
N ALA A 209 -0.71 19.99 6.11
CA ALA A 209 0.65 20.32 5.68
C ALA A 209 1.68 20.19 6.82
N LEU A 210 2.91 19.76 6.49
CA LEU A 210 3.97 19.52 7.46
C LEU A 210 4.24 20.73 8.39
N GLY A 211 3.76 20.61 9.63
CA GLY A 211 3.83 21.66 10.66
C GLY A 211 3.41 21.15 12.04
N LEU A 212 3.69 21.97 13.07
CA LEU A 212 3.32 21.66 14.45
C LEU A 212 1.81 21.51 14.62
N ASP A 213 1.03 22.40 14.01
CA ASP A 213 -0.43 22.41 14.17
C ASP A 213 -1.06 21.13 13.60
N SER A 214 -0.55 20.62 12.47
CA SER A 214 -0.98 19.33 11.91
C SER A 214 -0.61 18.16 12.83
N LEU A 215 0.58 18.15 13.44
CA LEU A 215 0.95 17.14 14.42
C LEU A 215 0.00 17.17 15.64
N LEU A 216 -0.29 18.36 16.18
CA LEU A 216 -1.19 18.50 17.33
C LEU A 216 -2.64 18.11 16.99
N ALA A 217 -3.09 18.40 15.77
CA ALA A 217 -4.39 17.96 15.27
C ALA A 217 -4.47 16.43 15.18
N GLU A 218 -3.44 15.76 14.62
CA GLU A 218 -3.41 14.30 14.58
C GLU A 218 -3.33 13.66 15.98
N VAL A 219 -2.62 14.28 16.94
CA VAL A 219 -2.65 13.83 18.35
C VAL A 219 -4.07 13.88 18.91
N ASN A 220 -4.78 14.99 18.70
CA ASN A 220 -6.16 15.12 19.18
C ASN A 220 -7.09 14.11 18.49
N LYS A 221 -6.96 13.96 17.17
CA LYS A 221 -7.71 12.98 16.40
C LYS A 221 -7.51 11.55 16.93
N LEU A 222 -6.25 11.14 17.19
CA LEU A 222 -5.91 9.85 17.77
C LEU A 222 -6.56 9.65 19.16
N GLN A 223 -6.49 10.66 20.02
CA GLN A 223 -7.11 10.62 21.35
C GLN A 223 -8.63 10.43 21.27
N ARG A 224 -9.30 11.13 20.35
CA ARG A 224 -10.75 11.03 20.14
C ARG A 224 -11.15 9.65 19.59
N VAL A 225 -10.38 9.07 18.67
CA VAL A 225 -10.62 7.71 18.17
C VAL A 225 -10.45 6.68 19.28
N ARG A 226 -9.38 6.78 20.09
CA ARG A 226 -9.17 5.89 21.24
C ARG A 226 -10.24 6.02 22.30
N ALA A 227 -10.79 7.22 22.47
CA ALA A 227 -11.93 7.47 23.35
C ALA A 227 -13.22 6.80 22.85
N LEU A 228 -13.26 6.14 21.69
CA LEU A 228 -14.36 5.25 21.33
C LEU A 228 -14.31 3.92 22.09
N GLU A 229 -13.15 3.55 22.66
CA GLU A 229 -12.94 2.29 23.40
C GLU A 229 -13.35 1.07 22.56
N LEU A 230 -12.82 0.97 21.34
CA LEU A 230 -12.92 -0.26 20.58
C LEU A 230 -12.06 -1.35 21.25
N PRO A 231 -12.54 -2.61 21.32
CA PRO A 231 -11.71 -3.71 21.77
C PRO A 231 -10.44 -3.85 20.88
N PRO A 232 -9.24 -4.04 21.45
CA PRO A 232 -8.01 -4.13 20.67
C PRO A 232 -8.03 -5.32 19.70
N GLU A 233 -8.56 -6.46 20.15
CA GLU A 233 -8.69 -7.70 19.36
C GLU A 233 -10.03 -7.79 18.59
N LEU A 234 -10.69 -6.66 18.30
CA LEU A 234 -12.02 -6.67 17.67
C LEU A 234 -12.02 -7.46 16.35
N PHE A 235 -10.93 -7.37 15.58
CA PHE A 235 -10.74 -8.02 14.29
C PHE A 235 -9.55 -9.00 14.26
N GLY A 236 -9.04 -9.44 15.41
CA GLY A 236 -7.83 -10.29 15.48
C GLY A 236 -7.97 -11.69 14.86
N ASP A 237 -9.20 -12.14 14.60
CA ASP A 237 -9.52 -13.45 14.02
C ASP A 237 -9.97 -13.38 12.55
N VAL A 238 -9.89 -12.21 11.91
CA VAL A 238 -10.27 -12.01 10.51
C VAL A 238 -9.13 -11.44 9.68
N SER A 239 -9.19 -11.67 8.37
CA SER A 239 -8.15 -11.16 7.46
C SER A 239 -8.18 -9.63 7.37
N GLU A 240 -7.00 -9.00 7.33
CA GLU A 240 -6.87 -7.56 7.10
C GLU A 240 -7.55 -7.11 5.81
N LYS A 241 -7.54 -7.97 4.78
CA LYS A 241 -8.21 -7.74 3.49
C LYS A 241 -9.72 -7.54 3.67
N LEU A 242 -10.36 -8.33 4.54
CA LEU A 242 -11.78 -8.18 4.86
C LEU A 242 -12.04 -6.84 5.57
N VAL A 243 -11.26 -6.53 6.62
CA VAL A 243 -11.42 -5.28 7.38
C VAL A 243 -11.22 -4.06 6.47
N ALA A 244 -10.22 -4.10 5.58
CA ALA A 244 -9.97 -3.07 4.58
C ALA A 244 -11.14 -2.89 3.60
N ALA A 245 -11.82 -3.98 3.19
CA ALA A 245 -13.00 -3.90 2.35
C ALA A 245 -14.18 -3.21 3.08
N TRP A 246 -14.39 -3.53 4.35
CA TRP A 246 -15.42 -2.87 5.19
C TRP A 246 -15.09 -1.40 5.46
N LEU A 247 -13.82 -1.06 5.71
CA LEU A 247 -13.34 0.32 5.76
C LEU A 247 -13.63 1.05 4.45
N ALA A 248 -13.33 0.46 3.29
CA ALA A 248 -13.51 1.09 1.99
C ALA A 248 -14.99 1.39 1.70
N ARG A 249 -15.89 0.53 2.19
CA ARG A 249 -17.33 0.77 2.18
C ARG A 249 -17.69 1.93 3.10
N ALA A 250 -17.33 1.86 4.39
CA ALA A 250 -17.63 2.90 5.38
C ALA A 250 -17.08 4.29 5.02
N SER A 251 -15.91 4.33 4.38
CA SER A 251 -15.26 5.56 3.91
C SER A 251 -16.11 6.34 2.90
N LYS A 252 -16.95 5.64 2.14
CA LYS A 252 -17.82 6.21 1.11
C LYS A 252 -19.24 6.54 1.58
N GLU A 253 -19.62 6.07 2.76
CA GLU A 253 -20.95 6.34 3.32
C GLU A 253 -20.98 7.72 3.98
N TYR A 254 -22.09 8.42 3.81
CA TYR A 254 -22.38 9.61 4.60
C TYR A 254 -22.97 9.21 5.97
N PRO A 255 -22.90 10.09 6.98
CA PRO A 255 -23.52 9.87 8.29
C PRO A 255 -25.01 9.48 8.20
N SER A 256 -25.75 10.05 7.24
CA SER A 256 -27.14 9.70 6.97
C SER A 256 -27.32 8.27 6.48
N ASP A 257 -26.40 7.78 5.63
CA ASP A 257 -26.46 6.43 5.09
C ASP A 257 -26.13 5.40 6.18
N LEU A 258 -25.14 5.70 7.02
CA LEU A 258 -24.80 4.88 8.19
C LEU A 258 -25.96 4.79 9.18
N ARG A 259 -26.65 5.90 9.46
CA ARG A 259 -27.86 5.90 10.31
C ARG A 259 -29.00 5.06 9.73
N ALA A 260 -29.15 5.09 8.40
CA ALA A 260 -30.18 4.30 7.70
C ALA A 260 -29.85 2.80 7.62
N ALA A 261 -28.58 2.41 7.78
CA ALA A 261 -28.19 1.01 7.82
C ALA A 261 -28.71 0.30 9.08
N GLY A 262 -29.02 -0.99 8.95
CA GLY A 262 -29.38 -1.83 10.10
C GLY A 262 -28.26 -1.87 11.14
N GLY A 263 -28.62 -1.93 12.42
CA GLY A 263 -27.68 -1.84 13.54
C GLY A 263 -26.40 -2.71 13.39
N PRO A 264 -26.52 -4.02 13.06
CA PRO A 264 -25.34 -4.87 12.85
C PRO A 264 -24.37 -4.36 11.79
N VAL A 265 -24.88 -3.96 10.63
CA VAL A 265 -24.06 -3.44 9.52
C VAL A 265 -23.47 -2.08 9.88
N ARG A 266 -24.28 -1.19 10.49
CA ARG A 266 -23.85 0.15 10.92
C ARG A 266 -22.65 0.08 11.86
N TYR A 267 -22.77 -0.67 12.95
CA TYR A 267 -21.69 -0.77 13.94
C TYR A 267 -20.45 -1.45 13.37
N THR A 268 -20.61 -2.43 12.49
CA THR A 268 -19.48 -3.09 11.84
C THR A 268 -18.73 -2.14 10.90
N LEU A 269 -19.44 -1.35 10.09
CA LEU A 269 -18.86 -0.32 9.23
C LEU A 269 -18.11 0.74 10.03
N LEU A 270 -18.73 1.26 11.09
CA LEU A 270 -18.12 2.27 11.96
C LEU A 270 -16.89 1.73 12.70
N SER A 271 -16.96 0.49 13.19
CA SER A 271 -15.85 -0.13 13.90
C SER A 271 -14.67 -0.40 12.97
N ALA A 272 -14.91 -0.93 11.76
CA ALA A 272 -13.86 -1.12 10.76
C ALA A 272 -13.22 0.20 10.35
N LEU A 273 -14.04 1.26 10.15
CA LEU A 273 -13.53 2.61 9.88
C LEU A 273 -12.62 3.10 11.00
N CYS A 274 -13.10 3.10 12.24
CA CYS A 274 -12.37 3.67 13.37
C CYS A 274 -11.12 2.84 13.72
N HIS A 275 -11.19 1.51 13.66
CA HIS A 275 -10.06 0.62 13.92
C HIS A 275 -8.91 0.86 12.95
N VAL A 276 -9.19 0.88 11.64
CA VAL A 276 -8.11 1.11 10.66
C VAL A 276 -7.64 2.57 10.71
N ARG A 277 -8.54 3.54 10.91
CA ARG A 277 -8.14 4.94 11.03
C ARG A 277 -7.28 5.20 12.27
N GLU A 278 -7.51 4.53 13.39
CA GLU A 278 -6.61 4.62 14.54
C GLU A 278 -5.17 4.26 14.15
N THR A 279 -5.03 3.18 13.38
CA THR A 279 -3.74 2.68 12.90
C THR A 279 -3.09 3.66 11.92
N GLU A 280 -3.84 4.14 10.92
CA GLU A 280 -3.35 5.10 9.92
C GLU A 280 -2.98 6.46 10.54
N ILE A 281 -3.71 6.93 11.56
CA ILE A 281 -3.40 8.16 12.29
C ILE A 281 -2.13 7.98 13.12
N THR A 282 -1.97 6.82 13.76
CA THR A 282 -0.75 6.49 14.53
C THR A 282 0.47 6.51 13.61
N ASP A 283 0.38 5.87 12.45
CA ASP A 283 1.42 5.90 11.40
C ASP A 283 1.70 7.34 10.94
N SER A 284 0.65 8.09 10.62
CA SER A 284 0.77 9.49 10.19
C SER A 284 1.47 10.36 11.22
N LEU A 285 1.18 10.14 12.51
CA LEU A 285 1.77 10.89 13.61
C LEU A 285 3.28 10.60 13.75
N VAL A 286 3.70 9.34 13.59
CA VAL A 286 5.12 8.95 13.57
C VAL A 286 5.84 9.56 12.38
N GLU A 287 5.23 9.53 11.18
CA GLU A 287 5.81 10.15 9.97
C GLU A 287 5.97 11.66 10.14
N LEU A 288 4.92 12.36 10.61
CA LEU A 288 4.96 13.79 10.88
C LEU A 288 6.07 14.14 11.87
N PHE A 289 6.21 13.35 12.96
CA PHE A 289 7.29 13.52 13.91
C PHE A 289 8.67 13.39 13.23
N ILE A 290 8.90 12.32 12.47
CA ILE A 290 10.17 12.07 11.77
C ILE A 290 10.52 13.23 10.83
N GLN A 291 9.55 13.72 10.07
CA GLN A 291 9.73 14.81 9.12
C GLN A 291 9.97 16.15 9.82
N LEU A 292 9.24 16.45 10.89
CA LEU A 292 9.40 17.68 11.67
C LEU A 292 10.77 17.74 12.34
N VAL A 293 11.21 16.66 12.99
CA VAL A 293 12.54 16.60 13.61
C VAL A 293 13.63 16.76 12.55
N GLN A 294 13.50 16.12 11.37
CA GLN A 294 14.45 16.33 10.28
C GLN A 294 14.49 17.81 9.85
N LYS A 295 13.32 18.46 9.68
CA LYS A 295 13.23 19.86 9.28
C LYS A 295 13.89 20.79 10.31
N ILE A 296 13.69 20.54 11.60
CA ILE A 296 14.34 21.29 12.69
C ILE A 296 15.86 21.06 12.64
N ASN A 297 16.31 19.82 12.49
CA ASN A 297 17.73 19.48 12.47
C ASN A 297 18.46 20.10 11.26
N THR A 298 17.94 19.90 10.04
CA THR A 298 18.52 20.51 8.82
C THR A 298 18.61 22.02 8.92
N ARG A 299 17.60 22.67 9.52
CA ARG A 299 17.62 24.12 9.71
C ARG A 299 18.68 24.55 10.71
N ALA A 300 18.88 23.78 11.78
CA ALA A 300 19.92 24.02 12.77
C ALA A 300 21.32 23.90 12.14
N GLU A 301 21.58 22.79 11.44
CA GLU A 301 22.85 22.52 10.73
C GLU A 301 23.19 23.64 9.74
N LYS A 302 22.27 23.97 8.83
CA LYS A 302 22.47 25.05 7.85
C LYS A 302 22.74 26.42 8.50
N LYS A 303 22.14 26.69 9.67
CA LYS A 303 22.36 27.94 10.40
C LYS A 303 23.76 27.97 11.04
N VAL A 304 24.22 26.85 11.61
CA VAL A 304 25.59 26.71 12.13
C VAL A 304 26.61 26.89 11.00
N GLU A 305 26.45 26.13 9.90
CA GLU A 305 27.35 26.19 8.74
C GLU A 305 27.40 27.60 8.13
N GLY A 306 26.24 28.23 7.94
CA GLY A 306 26.14 29.56 7.36
C GLY A 306 26.79 30.64 8.23
N GLU A 307 26.66 30.55 9.55
CA GLU A 307 27.32 31.48 10.48
C GLU A 307 28.83 31.24 10.55
N PHE A 308 29.28 29.99 10.55
CA PHE A 308 30.70 29.64 10.52
C PHE A 308 31.38 30.09 9.23
N THR A 309 30.72 29.89 8.08
CA THR A 309 31.20 30.35 6.77
C THR A 309 31.35 31.88 6.72
N LYS A 310 30.42 32.62 7.35
CA LYS A 310 30.53 34.09 7.48
C LYS A 310 31.72 34.50 8.32
N GLU A 311 32.04 33.74 9.37
CA GLU A 311 33.16 34.02 10.26
C GLU A 311 34.50 33.68 9.58
N MET A 312 34.61 32.54 8.90
CA MET A 312 35.80 32.21 8.09
C MET A 312 36.08 33.28 7.03
N LYS A 313 35.04 33.78 6.33
CA LYS A 313 35.18 34.87 5.34
C LYS A 313 35.74 36.16 5.94
N ARG A 314 35.63 36.39 7.26
CA ARG A 314 36.22 37.56 7.95
C ARG A 314 37.70 37.39 8.27
N VAL A 315 38.24 36.16 8.24
CA VAL A 315 39.61 35.85 8.66
C VAL A 315 40.50 35.53 7.44
N ARG A 316 40.65 36.47 6.50
CA ARG A 316 41.40 36.26 5.24
C ARG A 316 42.94 36.33 5.36
N GLY A 317 43.50 36.77 6.49
CA GLY A 317 44.95 37.00 6.61
C GLY A 317 45.80 35.80 7.08
N LYS A 318 45.19 34.67 7.48
CA LYS A 318 45.85 33.63 8.30
C LYS A 318 46.18 32.34 7.57
N GLU A 319 45.44 32.04 6.50
CA GLU A 319 45.71 30.90 5.62
C GLU A 319 47.16 30.96 5.08
N GLY A 320 47.67 32.16 4.80
CA GLY A 320 49.06 32.37 4.37
C GLY A 320 50.12 32.14 5.45
N ILE A 321 49.80 32.18 6.75
CA ILE A 321 50.76 31.82 7.82
C ILE A 321 50.78 30.30 7.98
N LEU A 322 49.62 29.65 7.99
CA LEU A 322 49.51 28.18 8.10
C LEU A 322 50.14 27.48 6.90
N LEU A 323 49.95 28.00 5.69
CA LEU A 323 50.58 27.49 4.47
C LEU A 323 52.11 27.57 4.56
N ARG A 324 52.65 28.73 4.95
CA ARG A 324 54.11 28.91 5.11
C ARG A 324 54.70 28.03 6.21
N LEU A 325 53.96 27.78 7.29
CA LEU A 325 54.39 26.85 8.35
C LEU A 325 54.42 25.41 7.85
N ALA A 326 53.42 24.99 7.06
CA ALA A 326 53.38 23.68 6.43
C ALA A 326 54.49 23.51 5.39
N GLU A 327 54.72 24.52 4.53
CA GLU A 327 55.81 24.53 3.55
C GLU A 327 57.18 24.42 4.22
N ALA A 328 57.42 25.18 5.31
CA ALA A 328 58.67 25.10 6.05
C ALA A 328 58.87 23.74 6.72
N ALA A 329 57.82 23.16 7.32
CA ALA A 329 57.88 21.85 7.95
C ALA A 329 58.15 20.72 6.93
N VAL A 330 57.59 20.82 5.73
CA VAL A 330 57.80 19.84 4.64
C VAL A 330 59.17 20.02 3.98
N ALA A 331 59.66 21.25 3.84
CA ALA A 331 60.97 21.54 3.25
C ALA A 331 62.15 21.00 4.09
N GLU A 332 62.01 20.96 5.42
CA GLU A 332 63.05 20.42 6.30
C GLU A 332 62.47 19.56 7.44
N PRO A 333 62.04 18.31 7.16
CA PRO A 333 61.29 17.46 8.09
C PRO A 333 62.07 17.05 9.35
N GLY A 334 63.40 16.99 9.26
CA GLY A 334 64.29 16.66 10.38
C GLY A 334 64.78 17.87 11.18
N GLY A 335 64.41 19.08 10.78
CA GLY A 335 64.87 20.31 11.42
C GLY A 335 64.13 20.60 12.73
N THR A 336 64.85 21.13 13.72
CA THR A 336 64.24 21.50 15.00
C THR A 336 63.23 22.66 14.83
N VAL A 337 62.13 22.65 15.58
CA VAL A 337 61.07 23.68 15.56
C VAL A 337 61.65 25.11 15.65
N ARG A 338 62.70 25.30 16.46
CA ARG A 338 63.37 26.59 16.64
C ARG A 338 64.09 27.11 15.39
N LYS A 339 64.58 26.21 14.53
CA LYS A 339 65.28 26.55 13.28
C LYS A 339 64.33 26.66 12.08
N VAL A 340 63.31 25.81 12.01
CA VAL A 340 62.45 25.69 10.83
C VAL A 340 61.15 26.50 10.95
N ILE A 341 60.52 26.47 12.12
CA ILE A 341 59.16 27.00 12.32
C ILE A 341 59.17 28.41 12.91
N TYR A 342 60.04 28.68 13.89
CA TYR A 342 60.09 29.99 14.57
C TYR A 342 60.46 31.19 13.67
N PRO A 343 61.32 31.04 12.63
CA PRO A 343 61.56 32.13 11.69
C PRO A 343 60.32 32.50 10.86
N VAL A 344 59.42 31.54 10.62
CA VAL A 344 58.18 31.73 9.86
C VAL A 344 57.06 32.29 10.74
N ALA A 345 56.94 31.76 11.96
CA ALA A 345 56.07 32.30 13.01
C ALA A 345 56.73 32.11 14.38
N GLY A 346 57.09 33.21 15.03
CA GLY A 346 57.74 33.18 16.34
C GLY A 346 56.88 32.54 17.43
N GLU A 347 57.50 32.16 18.55
CA GLU A 347 56.82 31.50 19.68
C GLU A 347 55.59 32.29 20.18
N SER A 348 55.69 33.63 20.22
CA SER A 348 54.57 34.52 20.59
C SER A 348 53.42 34.47 19.57
N THR A 349 53.74 34.40 18.27
CA THR A 349 52.76 34.23 17.20
C THR A 349 52.10 32.87 17.26
N LEU A 350 52.84 31.79 17.54
CA LEU A 350 52.30 30.44 17.70
C LEU A 350 51.42 30.33 18.95
N LYS A 351 51.82 30.93 20.08
CA LYS A 351 50.99 31.02 21.29
C LYS A 351 49.69 31.80 21.03
N ALA A 352 49.77 32.91 20.30
CA ALA A 352 48.58 33.67 19.90
C ALA A 352 47.66 32.88 18.97
N LEU A 353 48.22 32.16 17.99
CA LEU A 353 47.46 31.28 17.08
C LEU A 353 46.79 30.12 17.83
N ALA A 354 47.47 29.50 18.81
CA ALA A 354 46.90 28.42 19.62
C ALA A 354 45.79 28.92 20.56
N ALA A 355 46.02 30.05 21.25
CA ALA A 355 45.01 30.67 22.11
C ALA A 355 43.78 31.11 21.30
N GLU A 356 44.00 31.62 20.09
CA GLU A 356 42.92 31.99 19.19
C GLU A 356 42.18 30.78 18.60
N ALA A 357 42.88 29.70 18.25
CA ALA A 357 42.26 28.45 17.82
C ALA A 357 41.37 27.87 18.94
N ALA A 358 41.86 27.85 20.18
CA ALA A 358 41.07 27.45 21.34
C ALA A 358 39.87 28.39 21.58
N ALA A 359 40.04 29.71 21.43
CA ALA A 359 38.97 30.67 21.54
C ALA A 359 37.93 30.55 20.43
N ASN A 360 38.35 30.23 19.19
CA ASN A 360 37.46 29.95 18.07
C ASN A 360 36.68 28.66 18.29
N GLU A 361 37.31 27.61 18.84
CA GLU A 361 36.62 26.38 19.20
C GLU A 361 35.60 26.61 20.32
N ALA A 362 35.96 27.38 21.36
CA ALA A 362 35.04 27.75 22.44
C ALA A 362 33.86 28.61 21.92
N ARG A 363 34.12 29.57 21.03
CA ARG A 363 33.06 30.36 20.35
C ARG A 363 32.18 29.49 19.47
N TYR A 364 32.76 28.57 18.70
CA TYR A 364 32.04 27.62 17.88
C TYR A 364 31.08 26.79 18.74
N ARG A 365 31.56 26.22 19.86
CA ARG A 365 30.73 25.48 20.82
C ARG A 365 29.60 26.33 21.38
N ALA A 366 29.89 27.54 21.85
CA ALA A 366 28.86 28.47 22.36
C ALA A 366 27.82 28.83 21.28
N ARG A 367 28.25 28.91 20.02
CA ARG A 367 27.38 29.19 18.87
C ARG A 367 26.50 28.00 18.52
N VAL A 368 27.05 26.79 18.44
CA VAL A 368 26.27 25.55 18.26
C VAL A 368 25.21 25.45 19.35
N ARG A 369 25.59 25.66 20.62
CA ARG A 369 24.66 25.68 21.76
C ARG A 369 23.55 26.72 21.59
N THR A 370 23.88 27.93 21.15
CA THR A 370 22.91 29.00 20.87
C THR A 370 21.98 28.63 19.70
N VAL A 371 22.52 28.05 18.63
CA VAL A 371 21.74 27.65 17.47
C VAL A 371 20.78 26.51 17.84
N LEU A 372 21.26 25.46 18.53
CA LEU A 372 20.43 24.34 18.99
C LEU A 372 19.26 24.86 19.84
N ARG A 373 19.51 25.75 20.80
CA ARG A 373 18.45 26.41 21.59
C ARG A 373 17.48 27.22 20.72
N SER A 374 17.99 28.00 19.77
CA SER A 374 17.14 28.84 18.91
C SER A 374 16.31 28.04 17.90
N SER A 375 16.83 26.89 17.47
CA SER A 375 16.18 25.99 16.52
C SER A 375 15.07 25.18 17.20
N TYR A 376 15.26 24.83 18.47
CA TYR A 376 14.26 24.18 19.30
C TYR A 376 13.54 25.19 20.20
N SER A 377 12.69 26.01 19.58
CA SER A 377 11.95 27.07 20.26
C SER A 377 10.83 26.54 21.16
N ASN A 378 10.36 27.37 22.10
CA ASN A 378 9.18 27.07 22.92
C ASN A 378 7.95 26.68 22.08
N HIS A 379 7.85 27.17 20.84
CA HIS A 379 6.79 26.77 19.92
C HIS A 379 6.88 25.27 19.61
N TRP A 380 8.03 24.76 19.18
CA TRP A 380 8.20 23.33 18.87
C TRP A 380 8.16 22.42 20.10
N ARG A 381 8.60 22.91 21.27
CA ARG A 381 8.53 22.15 22.53
C ARG A 381 7.08 21.78 22.94
N ARG A 382 6.09 22.55 22.48
CA ARG A 382 4.65 22.25 22.69
C ARG A 382 4.23 20.88 22.13
N MET A 383 4.98 20.31 21.18
CA MET A 383 4.68 18.97 20.65
C MET A 383 5.01 17.83 21.62
N LEU A 384 5.99 18.02 22.52
CA LEU A 384 6.54 16.91 23.29
C LEU A 384 5.50 16.23 24.17
N SER A 385 4.81 16.99 25.01
CA SER A 385 3.87 16.41 25.98
C SER A 385 2.69 15.72 25.28
N PRO A 386 1.99 16.37 24.33
CA PRO A 386 0.92 15.69 23.58
C PRO A 386 1.41 14.44 22.84
N LEU A 387 2.56 14.51 22.16
CA LEU A 387 3.08 13.39 21.35
C LEU A 387 3.52 12.21 22.22
N LEU A 388 4.34 12.45 23.25
CA LEU A 388 4.91 11.39 24.09
C LEU A 388 3.85 10.74 25.00
N ASN A 389 2.73 11.42 25.25
CA ASN A 389 1.58 10.85 25.95
C ASN A 389 0.63 10.12 24.99
N ALA A 390 0.56 10.52 23.73
CA ALA A 390 -0.27 9.86 22.72
C ALA A 390 0.40 8.60 22.13
N LEU A 391 1.73 8.55 22.04
CA LEU A 391 2.44 7.40 21.49
C LEU A 391 3.06 6.56 22.60
N GLU A 392 2.58 5.32 22.75
CA GLU A 392 3.33 4.28 23.45
C GLU A 392 4.50 3.86 22.56
N MET A 393 5.69 3.69 23.15
CA MET A 393 6.89 3.30 22.43
C MET A 393 7.47 2.06 23.10
N LYS A 394 7.87 1.09 22.30
CA LYS A 394 8.48 -0.17 22.75
C LYS A 394 9.77 -0.43 22.00
N CYS A 395 10.62 -1.27 22.56
CA CYS A 395 11.93 -1.62 22.03
C CYS A 395 12.29 -3.04 22.50
N ASN A 396 12.73 -3.89 21.57
CA ASN A 396 13.04 -5.30 21.86
C ASN A 396 14.53 -5.53 22.11
N ASN A 397 15.37 -4.50 21.95
CA ASN A 397 16.81 -4.63 22.08
C ASN A 397 17.40 -3.70 23.15
N THR A 398 18.60 -4.05 23.61
CA THR A 398 19.30 -3.32 24.66
C THR A 398 20.10 -2.13 24.12
N ALA A 399 20.45 -2.12 22.84
CA ALA A 399 21.25 -1.08 22.19
C ALA A 399 20.53 0.28 22.17
N TYR A 400 19.21 0.27 21.99
CA TYR A 400 18.37 1.48 21.95
C TYR A 400 17.69 1.78 23.30
N ARG A 401 17.94 0.98 24.34
CA ARG A 401 17.42 1.23 25.69
C ARG A 401 17.79 2.62 26.26
N PRO A 402 19.02 3.16 26.05
CA PRO A 402 19.34 4.51 26.48
C PRO A 402 18.41 5.60 25.91
N VAL A 403 17.85 5.39 24.71
CA VAL A 403 16.88 6.33 24.10
C VAL A 403 15.54 6.25 24.82
N MET A 404 15.07 5.04 25.17
CA MET A 404 13.87 4.85 25.99
C MET A 404 14.00 5.50 27.37
N ASP A 405 15.13 5.26 28.05
CA ASP A 405 15.41 5.87 29.35
C ASP A 405 15.47 7.41 29.26
N ALA A 406 15.97 7.95 28.13
CA ALA A 406 15.98 9.38 27.88
C ALA A 406 14.56 9.96 27.70
N ILE A 407 13.66 9.24 27.03
CA ILE A 407 12.26 9.64 26.86
C ILE A 407 11.53 9.63 28.21
N ASP A 408 11.77 8.63 29.04
CA ASP A 408 11.22 8.55 30.39
C ASP A 408 11.73 9.70 31.28
N LEU A 409 13.02 10.05 31.16
CA LEU A 409 13.57 11.25 31.78
C LEU A 409 12.87 12.51 31.27
N LEU A 410 12.67 12.66 29.95
CA LEU A 410 11.97 13.82 29.40
C LEU A 410 10.56 13.93 29.98
N LYS A 411 9.80 12.84 30.02
CA LYS A 411 8.43 12.79 30.57
C LYS A 411 8.34 13.36 31.98
N ARG A 412 9.31 13.03 32.85
CA ARG A 412 9.39 13.55 34.24
C ARG A 412 9.66 15.05 34.33
N TYR A 413 10.24 15.65 33.30
CA TYR A 413 10.62 17.06 33.23
C TYR A 413 9.76 17.89 32.27
N LEU A 414 8.73 17.32 31.63
CA LEU A 414 7.91 18.02 30.62
C LEU A 414 7.23 19.26 31.19
N ASP A 415 6.59 19.10 32.34
CA ASP A 415 5.75 20.13 32.99
C ASP A 415 6.56 21.09 33.86
N GLN A 416 7.85 20.83 34.06
CA GLN A 416 8.72 21.72 34.80
C GLN A 416 9.08 22.95 33.96
N PRO A 417 8.92 24.18 34.49
CA PRO A 417 9.30 25.40 33.80
C PRO A 417 10.76 25.35 33.37
N ILE A 418 11.04 25.77 32.13
CA ILE A 418 12.41 26.02 31.67
C ILE A 418 12.64 27.53 31.72
N ALA A 419 13.51 27.97 32.63
CA ALA A 419 14.04 29.33 32.57
C ALA A 419 14.78 29.51 31.24
N LYS A 420 14.68 30.70 30.63
CA LYS A 420 15.25 31.00 29.30
C LYS A 420 16.77 30.77 29.20
N GLU A 421 17.47 30.69 30.33
CA GLU A 421 18.89 30.35 30.41
C GLU A 421 19.17 29.30 31.48
N GLY A 422 20.05 28.33 31.15
CA GLY A 422 20.70 27.48 32.16
C GLY A 422 19.78 26.51 32.88
N ALA A 423 18.72 26.01 32.24
CA ALA A 423 17.93 24.92 32.81
C ALA A 423 18.69 23.60 32.64
N PHE A 424 19.27 23.13 33.74
CA PHE A 424 19.94 21.83 33.82
C PHE A 424 18.98 20.79 34.40
N PHE A 425 19.25 19.52 34.11
CA PHE A 425 18.66 18.44 34.89
C PHE A 425 19.25 18.43 36.31
N ASP A 426 18.54 17.84 37.25
CA ASP A 426 19.05 17.63 38.61
C ASP A 426 20.31 16.75 38.57
N GLU A 427 21.31 17.05 39.42
CA GLU A 427 22.57 16.32 39.47
C GLU A 427 22.40 14.86 39.96
N ALA A 428 21.29 14.56 40.65
CA ALA A 428 20.94 13.20 41.05
C ALA A 428 20.41 12.35 39.88
N GLU A 429 20.06 12.95 38.74
CA GLU A 429 19.54 12.21 37.60
C GLU A 429 20.64 11.40 36.90
N LYS A 430 20.30 10.16 36.54
CA LYS A 430 21.13 9.37 35.63
C LYS A 430 20.73 9.68 34.19
N ILE A 431 21.52 10.52 33.53
CA ILE A 431 21.20 11.05 32.20
C ILE A 431 21.94 10.23 31.12
N PRO A 432 21.23 9.51 30.24
CA PRO A 432 21.87 8.69 29.21
C PRO A 432 22.50 9.57 28.12
N LEU A 433 23.83 9.62 28.07
CA LEU A 433 24.56 10.34 27.02
C LEU A 433 24.93 9.44 25.84
N GLY A 434 25.33 8.19 26.11
CA GLY A 434 25.71 7.22 25.08
C GLY A 434 24.49 6.73 24.29
N GLY A 435 24.58 6.72 22.96
CA GLY A 435 23.47 6.36 22.07
C GLY A 435 22.41 7.45 21.87
N VAL A 436 22.43 8.51 22.70
CA VAL A 436 21.47 9.64 22.63
C VAL A 436 22.14 10.91 22.12
N VAL A 437 23.30 11.27 22.68
CA VAL A 437 24.04 12.48 22.32
C VAL A 437 25.24 12.07 21.46
N ARG A 438 25.28 12.56 20.23
CA ARG A 438 26.43 12.37 19.34
C ARG A 438 27.68 12.99 19.95
N GLU A 439 28.84 12.36 19.76
CA GLU A 439 30.12 12.82 20.33
C GLU A 439 30.45 14.27 19.93
N GLU A 440 30.14 14.65 18.69
CA GLU A 440 30.26 16.02 18.18
C GLU A 440 29.44 17.06 18.96
N TRP A 441 28.34 16.65 19.59
CA TRP A 441 27.42 17.55 20.31
C TRP A 441 27.57 17.46 21.83
N ARG A 442 28.30 16.46 22.36
CA ARG A 442 28.50 16.30 23.82
C ARG A 442 28.98 17.58 24.50
N LYS A 443 29.98 18.25 23.92
CA LYS A 443 30.54 19.50 24.45
C LYS A 443 29.58 20.70 24.38
N ALA A 444 28.49 20.61 23.62
CA ALA A 444 27.45 21.64 23.55
C ALA A 444 26.28 21.36 24.51
N VAL A 445 26.11 20.11 24.95
CA VAL A 445 25.03 19.63 25.81
C VAL A 445 25.47 19.57 27.28
N VAL A 446 26.72 19.17 27.54
CA VAL A 446 27.32 19.05 28.87
C VAL A 446 28.21 20.26 29.13
N ASP A 447 28.03 20.93 30.27
CA ASP A 447 28.89 22.04 30.67
C ASP A 447 30.22 21.58 31.30
N GLU A 448 31.10 22.52 31.60
CA GLU A 448 32.42 22.24 32.20
C GLU A 448 32.35 21.59 33.59
N ARG A 449 31.19 21.66 34.26
CA ARG A 449 30.92 21.04 35.57
C ARG A 449 30.28 19.66 35.43
N GLY A 450 30.08 19.16 34.21
CA GLY A 450 29.42 17.89 33.95
C GLY A 450 27.90 17.95 33.96
N ARG A 451 27.29 19.14 34.10
CA ARG A 451 25.83 19.29 34.17
C ARG A 451 25.25 19.28 32.75
N VAL A 452 24.14 18.56 32.59
CA VAL A 452 23.47 18.42 31.29
C VAL A 452 22.38 19.47 31.14
N GLU A 453 22.47 20.27 30.09
CA GLU A 453 21.43 21.25 29.79
C GLU A 453 20.22 20.61 29.12
N ARG A 454 19.01 20.96 29.59
CA ARG A 454 17.74 20.38 29.16
C ARG A 454 17.43 20.60 27.69
N ILE A 455 17.43 21.85 27.20
CA ILE A 455 17.00 22.17 25.82
C ILE A 455 17.87 21.46 24.75
N PRO A 456 19.22 21.57 24.78
CA PRO A 456 20.05 20.87 23.80
C PRO A 456 19.94 19.34 23.91
N TYR A 457 19.77 18.82 25.13
CA TYR A 457 19.57 17.39 25.34
C TYR A 457 18.22 16.90 24.80
N GLU A 458 17.12 17.61 25.07
CA GLU A 458 15.78 17.34 24.52
C GLU A 458 15.84 17.20 22.98
N LEU A 459 16.54 18.12 22.30
CA LEU A 459 16.73 18.04 20.84
C LEU A 459 17.54 16.80 20.42
N CYS A 460 18.60 16.43 21.15
CA CYS A 460 19.36 15.21 20.88
C CYS A 460 18.50 13.95 21.02
N VAL A 461 17.66 13.89 22.07
CA VAL A 461 16.70 12.79 22.27
C VAL A 461 15.74 12.68 21.09
N LEU A 462 15.20 13.79 20.59
CA LEU A 462 14.29 13.77 19.44
C LEU A 462 14.98 13.26 18.16
N VAL A 463 16.24 13.65 17.93
CA VAL A 463 17.03 13.16 16.78
C VAL A 463 17.31 11.66 16.93
N ALA A 464 17.71 11.21 18.12
CA ALA A 464 17.97 9.80 18.40
C ALA A 464 16.70 8.94 18.26
N LEU A 465 15.57 9.40 18.82
CA LEU A 465 14.27 8.75 18.69
C LEU A 465 13.82 8.69 17.23
N ARG A 466 13.96 9.77 16.47
CA ARG A 466 13.68 9.77 15.04
C ARG A 466 14.48 8.69 14.31
N ASP A 467 15.80 8.62 14.57
CA ASP A 467 16.67 7.66 13.90
C ASP A 467 16.33 6.21 14.30
N ALA A 468 15.93 5.97 15.55
CA ALA A 468 15.45 4.68 16.04
C ALA A 468 14.11 4.25 15.41
N LEU A 469 13.12 5.15 15.35
CA LEU A 469 11.82 4.90 14.71
C LEU A 469 11.98 4.61 13.21
N ARG A 470 12.82 5.36 12.50
CA ARG A 470 13.09 5.12 11.07
C ARG A 470 13.65 3.72 10.78
N ARG A 471 14.28 3.09 11.77
CA ARG A 471 14.85 1.74 11.67
C ARG A 471 13.98 0.67 12.32
N ARG A 472 12.85 1.06 12.94
CA ARG A 472 11.95 0.20 13.75
C ARG A 472 12.65 -0.48 14.94
N GLU A 473 13.75 0.12 15.41
CA GLU A 473 14.45 -0.30 16.64
C GLU A 473 13.64 0.09 17.88
N ILE A 474 12.97 1.24 17.77
CA ILE A 474 11.84 1.63 18.59
C ILE A 474 10.62 1.57 17.68
N TRP A 475 9.55 0.97 18.18
CA TRP A 475 8.30 0.76 17.47
C TRP A 475 7.11 1.22 18.31
N VAL A 476 5.96 1.40 17.66
CA VAL A 476 4.76 1.99 18.25
C VAL A 476 3.62 0.98 18.15
N PRO A 477 3.08 0.48 19.27
CA PRO A 477 1.90 -0.37 19.26
C PRO A 477 0.71 0.32 18.58
N GLY A 478 -0.03 -0.43 17.76
CA GLY A 478 -1.16 0.10 16.98
C GLY A 478 -0.76 0.92 15.75
N ALA A 479 0.52 1.06 15.44
CA ALA A 479 0.99 1.45 14.11
C ALA A 479 0.95 0.23 13.17
N ASN A 480 0.94 0.44 11.85
CA ASN A 480 1.15 -0.64 10.88
C ASN A 480 2.59 -0.57 10.37
N ARG A 481 2.98 0.56 9.79
CA ARG A 481 4.34 0.73 9.23
C ARG A 481 5.44 0.72 10.29
N TRP A 482 5.15 1.20 11.51
CA TRP A 482 6.09 1.22 12.64
C TRP A 482 5.71 0.25 13.76
N GLN A 483 5.04 -0.85 13.42
CA GLN A 483 4.75 -1.93 14.35
C GLN A 483 6.00 -2.69 14.79
N ASN A 484 5.82 -3.65 15.70
CA ASN A 484 6.90 -4.53 16.13
C ASN A 484 7.48 -5.29 14.92
N PRO A 485 8.77 -5.13 14.59
CA PRO A 485 9.35 -5.79 13.43
C PRO A 485 9.37 -7.32 13.53
N GLU A 486 9.24 -7.90 14.73
CA GLU A 486 9.12 -9.36 14.89
C GLU A 486 7.78 -9.89 14.39
N ASP A 487 6.73 -9.06 14.39
CA ASP A 487 5.39 -9.45 13.92
C ASP A 487 5.34 -9.50 12.36
N ASP A 488 6.35 -8.95 11.67
CA ASP A 488 6.51 -9.08 10.22
C ASP A 488 7.01 -10.49 9.82
N LEU A 489 7.44 -11.32 10.78
CA LEU A 489 7.96 -12.67 10.54
C LEU A 489 6.88 -13.74 10.76
N PRO A 490 6.94 -14.85 9.99
CA PRO A 490 6.11 -16.02 10.29
C PRO A 490 6.32 -16.50 11.75
N PRO A 491 5.27 -16.99 12.44
CA PRO A 491 5.40 -17.50 13.81
C PRO A 491 6.40 -18.65 13.96
N ASP A 492 6.67 -19.39 12.88
CA ASP A 492 7.59 -20.52 12.81
C ASP A 492 8.96 -20.13 12.21
N PHE A 493 9.25 -18.83 12.05
CA PHE A 493 10.42 -18.36 11.31
C PHE A 493 11.74 -18.88 11.89
N GLU A 494 11.90 -18.87 13.21
CA GLU A 494 13.12 -19.36 13.86
C GLU A 494 13.32 -20.87 13.66
N ASP A 495 12.23 -21.64 13.68
CA ASP A 495 12.28 -23.10 13.53
C ASP A 495 12.49 -23.54 12.07
N ASN A 496 12.01 -22.75 11.09
CA ASN A 496 12.02 -23.07 9.66
C ASN A 496 12.81 -22.06 8.82
N ARG A 497 13.84 -21.45 9.40
CA ARG A 497 14.60 -20.36 8.77
C ARG A 497 15.21 -20.77 7.42
N ASP A 498 15.64 -22.00 7.27
CA ASP A 498 16.19 -22.52 6.02
C ASP A 498 15.16 -22.58 4.89
N VAL A 499 13.98 -23.15 5.17
CA VAL A 499 12.86 -23.24 4.21
C VAL A 499 12.41 -21.85 3.74
N HIS A 500 12.28 -20.91 4.68
CA HIS A 500 11.87 -19.54 4.36
C HIS A 500 12.87 -18.83 3.45
N TYR A 501 14.17 -18.96 3.72
CA TYR A 501 15.22 -18.35 2.89
C TYR A 501 15.31 -18.97 1.50
N ASP A 502 15.16 -20.30 1.39
CA ASP A 502 15.14 -21.00 0.11
C ASP A 502 13.94 -20.57 -0.76
N ALA A 503 12.76 -20.39 -0.15
CA ALA A 503 11.56 -19.93 -0.86
C ALA A 503 11.73 -18.55 -1.51
N ILE A 504 12.44 -17.63 -0.84
CA ILE A 504 12.76 -16.29 -1.38
C ILE A 504 14.09 -16.24 -2.13
N ARG A 505 14.76 -17.40 -2.27
CA ARG A 505 16.07 -17.57 -2.95
C ARG A 505 17.14 -16.62 -2.41
N GLN A 506 17.21 -16.47 -1.08
CA GLN A 506 18.21 -15.65 -0.40
C GLN A 506 19.18 -16.53 0.42
N PRO A 507 20.45 -16.14 0.55
CA PRO A 507 21.40 -16.89 1.39
C PRO A 507 21.15 -16.62 2.87
N GLN A 508 21.36 -17.64 3.72
CA GLN A 508 21.26 -17.50 5.17
C GLN A 508 22.41 -16.67 5.78
N ASP A 509 23.57 -16.68 5.13
CA ASP A 509 24.73 -15.91 5.52
C ASP A 509 24.58 -14.43 5.09
N PRO A 510 24.52 -13.48 6.06
CA PRO A 510 24.42 -12.06 5.74
C PRO A 510 25.61 -11.53 4.95
N GLU A 511 26.82 -12.07 5.14
CA GLU A 511 28.00 -11.62 4.40
C GLU A 511 27.91 -11.99 2.92
N ALA A 512 27.43 -13.20 2.60
CA ALA A 512 27.15 -13.62 1.23
C ALA A 512 26.10 -12.71 0.55
N PHE A 513 25.01 -12.38 1.23
CA PHE A 513 23.98 -11.46 0.72
C PHE A 513 24.56 -10.07 0.41
N ILE A 514 25.25 -9.48 1.40
CA ILE A 514 25.87 -8.15 1.27
C ILE A 514 26.91 -8.15 0.16
N GLY A 515 27.75 -9.18 0.08
CA GLY A 515 28.76 -9.34 -0.96
C GLY A 515 28.16 -9.36 -2.37
N ALA A 516 27.07 -10.10 -2.57
CA ALA A 516 26.35 -10.16 -3.84
C ALA A 516 25.74 -8.80 -4.23
N LEU A 517 25.14 -8.08 -3.27
CA LEU A 517 24.61 -6.72 -3.51
C LEU A 517 25.72 -5.73 -3.87
N GLN A 518 26.82 -5.72 -3.12
CA GLN A 518 27.96 -4.85 -3.41
C GLN A 518 28.55 -5.14 -4.79
N LYS A 519 28.66 -6.42 -5.17
CA LYS A 519 29.12 -6.81 -6.50
C LYS A 519 28.18 -6.29 -7.59
N ARG A 520 26.87 -6.50 -7.46
CA ARG A 520 25.86 -5.99 -8.41
C ARG A 520 25.90 -4.47 -8.52
N LEU A 521 26.07 -3.76 -7.41
CA LEU A 521 26.20 -2.30 -7.41
C LEU A 521 27.47 -1.87 -8.14
N ARG A 522 28.63 -2.47 -7.84
CA ARG A 522 29.89 -2.17 -8.53
C ARG A 522 29.77 -2.42 -10.02
N GLU A 523 29.25 -3.57 -10.44
CA GLU A 523 29.04 -3.91 -11.85
C GLU A 523 28.07 -2.94 -12.55
N ALA A 524 27.00 -2.52 -11.88
CA ALA A 524 26.07 -1.53 -12.41
C ALA A 524 26.75 -0.15 -12.57
N LEU A 525 27.52 0.28 -11.58
CA LEU A 525 28.29 1.54 -11.64
C LEU A 525 29.36 1.49 -12.72
N THR A 526 30.11 0.39 -12.86
CA THR A 526 31.10 0.21 -13.93
C THR A 526 30.46 0.24 -15.30
N ARG A 527 29.30 -0.40 -15.49
CA ARG A 527 28.55 -0.32 -16.76
C ARG A 527 28.08 1.09 -17.05
N PHE A 528 27.60 1.81 -16.03
CA PHE A 528 27.17 3.20 -16.19
C PHE A 528 28.34 4.13 -16.55
N ASP A 529 29.48 3.97 -15.88
CA ASP A 529 30.72 4.71 -16.14
C ASP A 529 31.22 4.46 -17.58
N THR A 530 31.26 3.18 -17.99
CA THR A 530 31.62 2.79 -19.36
C THR A 530 30.65 3.40 -20.38
N ALA A 531 29.34 3.40 -20.09
CA ALA A 531 28.35 3.98 -20.99
C ALA A 531 28.48 5.51 -21.08
N LEU A 532 28.88 6.20 -20.01
CA LEU A 532 29.19 7.63 -20.02
C LEU A 532 30.40 7.91 -20.91
N ASP A 533 31.48 7.16 -20.74
CA ASP A 533 32.71 7.30 -21.53
C ASP A 533 32.47 7.06 -23.03
N LEU A 534 31.63 6.06 -23.35
CA LEU A 534 31.29 5.71 -24.74
C LEU A 534 30.15 6.56 -25.32
N GLY A 535 29.50 7.42 -24.53
CA GLY A 535 28.35 8.21 -24.96
C GLY A 535 27.09 7.38 -25.29
N THR A 536 26.97 6.17 -24.74
CA THR A 536 25.89 5.21 -25.02
C THR A 536 24.84 5.13 -23.91
N THR A 537 24.79 6.11 -23.01
CA THR A 537 23.85 6.12 -21.87
C THR A 537 22.38 6.26 -22.23
N GLY A 538 22.06 6.57 -23.49
CA GLY A 538 20.69 6.82 -23.93
C GLY A 538 20.11 8.15 -23.43
N GLY A 539 20.97 9.14 -23.14
CA GLY A 539 20.56 10.50 -22.78
C GLY A 539 20.87 10.92 -21.34
N VAL A 540 21.70 10.17 -20.62
CA VAL A 540 22.19 10.54 -19.28
C VAL A 540 23.58 11.18 -19.39
N ASP A 541 23.72 12.39 -18.84
CA ASP A 541 24.97 13.16 -18.82
C ASP A 541 25.31 13.62 -17.39
N ILE A 542 26.59 13.80 -17.10
CA ILE A 542 27.05 14.51 -15.89
C ILE A 542 27.40 15.96 -16.27
N VAL A 543 26.60 16.91 -15.80
CA VAL A 543 26.79 18.35 -16.03
C VAL A 543 27.18 19.06 -14.72
N LYS A 544 27.55 20.34 -14.76
CA LYS A 544 27.76 21.15 -13.55
C LYS A 544 26.53 22.01 -13.26
N ARG A 545 26.02 21.96 -12.02
CA ARG A 545 24.96 22.84 -11.53
C ARG A 545 25.42 23.51 -10.23
N HIS A 546 25.42 24.84 -10.19
CA HIS A 546 25.98 25.63 -9.08
C HIS A 546 27.44 25.28 -8.70
N GLY A 547 28.24 24.81 -9.66
CA GLY A 547 29.63 24.42 -9.44
C GLY A 547 29.82 22.96 -9.01
N GLU A 548 28.75 22.23 -8.73
CA GLU A 548 28.78 20.83 -8.32
C GLU A 548 28.37 19.87 -9.46
N PRO A 549 28.87 18.63 -9.48
CA PRO A 549 28.44 17.60 -10.43
C PRO A 549 26.94 17.31 -10.29
N TRP A 550 26.23 17.20 -11.41
CA TRP A 550 24.80 16.98 -11.47
C TRP A 550 24.44 16.00 -12.58
N ILE A 551 23.62 15.01 -12.27
CA ILE A 551 23.14 14.04 -13.26
C ILE A 551 21.95 14.64 -14.00
N LYS A 552 22.08 14.77 -15.32
CA LYS A 552 21.00 15.16 -16.23
C LYS A 552 20.51 13.92 -16.95
N VAL A 553 19.21 13.62 -16.82
CA VAL A 553 18.54 12.57 -17.61
C VAL A 553 17.66 13.27 -18.62
N SER A 554 17.96 13.10 -19.91
CA SER A 554 17.14 13.65 -21.00
C SER A 554 15.86 12.82 -21.14
N PRO A 555 14.69 13.45 -21.37
CA PRO A 555 13.47 12.72 -21.69
C PRO A 555 13.67 11.83 -22.91
N LEU A 556 12.98 10.69 -22.96
CA LEU A 556 12.94 9.86 -24.16
C LEU A 556 12.43 10.70 -25.34
N GLY A 557 13.17 10.67 -26.45
CA GLY A 557 12.73 11.29 -27.69
C GLY A 557 11.43 10.66 -28.20
N LYS A 558 10.62 11.44 -28.91
CA LYS A 558 9.45 10.90 -29.62
C LYS A 558 9.95 9.86 -30.61
N GLN A 559 9.47 8.62 -30.50
CA GLN A 559 9.74 7.60 -31.50
C GLN A 559 9.16 8.05 -32.84
N GLU A 560 9.92 7.86 -33.92
CA GLU A 560 9.40 8.10 -35.25
C GLU A 560 8.25 7.14 -35.53
N GLU A 561 7.17 7.68 -36.11
CA GLU A 561 5.99 6.90 -36.38
C GLU A 561 6.26 5.94 -37.56
N PRO A 562 6.12 4.61 -37.40
CA PRO A 562 6.36 3.68 -38.49
C PRO A 562 5.45 3.97 -39.69
N THR A 563 5.97 3.83 -40.90
CA THR A 563 5.20 4.06 -42.14
C THR A 563 3.95 3.18 -42.21
N SER A 564 4.02 1.96 -41.67
CA SER A 564 2.87 1.04 -41.54
C SER A 564 1.76 1.59 -40.64
N LEU A 565 2.10 2.28 -39.55
CA LEU A 565 1.13 2.88 -38.64
C LEU A 565 0.40 4.06 -39.30
N VAL A 566 1.12 4.86 -40.10
CA VAL A 566 0.52 5.95 -40.89
C VAL A 566 -0.48 5.39 -41.91
N ALA A 567 -0.09 4.35 -42.66
CA ALA A 567 -0.98 3.70 -43.63
C ALA A 567 -2.20 3.06 -42.95
N LEU A 568 -2.00 2.43 -41.78
CA LEU A 568 -3.08 1.84 -40.99
C LEU A 568 -4.07 2.90 -40.49
N LYS A 569 -3.58 4.04 -39.96
CA LYS A 569 -4.45 5.15 -39.54
C LYS A 569 -5.31 5.67 -40.70
N ALA A 570 -4.69 5.86 -41.87
CA ALA A 570 -5.40 6.30 -43.07
C ALA A 570 -6.49 5.30 -43.52
N GLU A 571 -6.20 4.00 -43.46
CA GLU A 571 -7.18 2.97 -43.83
C GLU A 571 -8.30 2.85 -42.78
N ILE A 572 -8.00 3.02 -41.48
CA ILE A 572 -9.00 3.07 -40.41
C ILE A 572 -9.95 4.25 -40.64
N GLU A 573 -9.40 5.45 -40.89
CA GLU A 573 -10.18 6.65 -41.14
C GLU A 573 -11.02 6.52 -42.43
N ARG A 574 -10.48 5.91 -43.49
CA ARG A 574 -11.21 5.65 -44.74
C ARG A 574 -12.38 4.70 -44.56
N ARG A 575 -12.22 3.64 -43.74
CA ARG A 575 -13.26 2.61 -43.53
C ARG A 575 -14.34 3.01 -42.55
N TRP A 576 -13.95 3.67 -41.46
CA TRP A 576 -14.84 3.91 -40.32
C TRP A 576 -15.05 5.38 -39.99
N GLY A 577 -14.32 6.30 -40.64
CA GLY A 577 -14.39 7.73 -40.36
C GLY A 577 -13.88 8.07 -38.95
N THR A 578 -14.30 9.23 -38.45
CA THR A 578 -14.06 9.64 -37.08
C THR A 578 -15.13 9.05 -36.17
N ILE A 579 -14.76 8.06 -35.36
CA ILE A 579 -15.65 7.49 -34.34
C ILE A 579 -15.49 8.29 -33.04
N ASP A 580 -16.60 8.67 -32.41
CA ASP A 580 -16.57 9.24 -31.08
C ASP A 580 -16.06 8.20 -30.07
N LEU A 581 -15.05 8.57 -29.27
CA LEU A 581 -14.42 7.66 -28.33
C LEU A 581 -15.41 7.02 -27.33
N ILE A 582 -16.51 7.70 -27.02
CA ILE A 582 -17.57 7.15 -26.17
C ILE A 582 -18.37 6.03 -26.85
N ASP A 583 -18.49 6.04 -28.18
CA ASP A 583 -19.14 4.98 -28.94
C ASP A 583 -18.29 3.71 -28.96
N ILE A 584 -16.96 3.85 -29.04
CA ILE A 584 -16.03 2.72 -28.88
C ILE A 584 -16.20 2.11 -27.49
N LEU A 585 -16.28 2.94 -26.44
CA LEU A 585 -16.47 2.46 -25.07
C LEU A 585 -17.82 1.74 -24.89
N LYS A 586 -18.88 2.26 -25.51
CA LYS A 586 -20.21 1.65 -25.52
C LYS A 586 -20.22 0.31 -26.26
N GLU A 587 -19.53 0.20 -27.39
CA GLU A 587 -19.42 -1.05 -28.16
C GLU A 587 -18.63 -2.10 -27.38
N ALA A 588 -17.49 -1.71 -26.78
CA ALA A 588 -16.71 -2.59 -25.92
C ALA A 588 -17.55 -3.12 -24.75
N GLU A 589 -18.36 -2.25 -24.15
CA GLU A 589 -19.25 -2.63 -23.05
C GLU A 589 -20.41 -3.51 -23.53
N PHE A 590 -20.92 -3.32 -24.75
CA PHE A 590 -21.90 -4.24 -25.34
C PHE A 590 -21.32 -5.63 -25.59
N ALA A 591 -20.09 -5.71 -26.09
CA ALA A 591 -19.43 -6.98 -26.40
C ALA A 591 -19.00 -7.76 -25.14
N THR A 592 -18.53 -7.07 -24.11
CA THR A 592 -17.91 -7.70 -22.94
C THR A 592 -18.78 -7.68 -21.69
N GLY A 593 -19.75 -6.77 -21.61
CA GLY A 593 -20.55 -6.56 -20.41
C GLY A 593 -19.77 -5.99 -19.22
N PHE A 594 -18.55 -5.46 -19.41
CA PHE A 594 -17.61 -5.14 -18.32
C PHE A 594 -18.19 -4.23 -17.20
N THR A 595 -19.27 -3.49 -17.46
CA THR A 595 -19.93 -2.68 -16.43
C THR A 595 -20.49 -3.50 -15.26
N SER A 596 -20.64 -4.83 -15.41
CA SER A 596 -20.99 -5.75 -14.32
C SER A 596 -19.93 -5.83 -13.23
N GLU A 597 -18.66 -5.61 -13.58
CA GLU A 597 -17.52 -5.70 -12.65
C GLU A 597 -17.45 -4.51 -11.70
N PHE A 598 -18.07 -3.39 -12.09
CA PHE A 598 -18.22 -2.23 -11.23
C PHE A 598 -19.34 -2.48 -10.22
N THR A 599 -19.04 -3.27 -9.19
CA THR A 599 -19.96 -3.59 -8.10
C THR A 599 -20.15 -2.39 -7.15
N SER A 600 -21.38 -2.23 -6.65
CA SER A 600 -21.70 -1.19 -5.68
C SER A 600 -21.05 -1.49 -4.33
N VAL A 601 -20.45 -0.49 -3.70
CA VAL A 601 -20.12 -0.57 -2.26
C VAL A 601 -21.32 -0.32 -1.35
N ALA A 602 -22.43 0.22 -1.87
CA ALA A 602 -23.59 0.55 -1.04
C ALA A 602 -24.35 -0.71 -0.60
N THR A 603 -24.87 -0.67 0.62
CA THR A 603 -25.72 -1.73 1.21
C THR A 603 -26.97 -2.06 0.39
N ARG A 604 -27.44 -1.13 -0.46
CA ARG A 604 -28.62 -1.32 -1.31
C ARG A 604 -28.42 -0.67 -2.67
N GLU A 605 -28.66 -1.42 -3.73
CA GLU A 605 -28.70 -0.93 -5.11
C GLU A 605 -30.16 -0.72 -5.53
N ALA A 606 -30.56 0.53 -5.77
CA ALA A 606 -31.93 0.90 -6.17
C ALA A 606 -31.98 1.54 -7.56
N VAL A 607 -30.94 1.36 -8.38
CA VAL A 607 -30.85 1.93 -9.73
C VAL A 607 -31.10 0.85 -10.77
N PRO A 608 -31.99 1.05 -11.76
CA PRO A 608 -32.17 0.10 -12.84
C PRO A 608 -30.85 -0.12 -13.60
N LYS A 609 -30.52 -1.38 -13.93
CA LYS A 609 -29.25 -1.74 -14.59
C LYS A 609 -28.94 -0.91 -15.84
N ALA A 610 -29.94 -0.66 -16.69
CA ALA A 610 -29.77 0.15 -17.90
C ALA A 610 -29.35 1.60 -17.59
N VAL A 611 -29.88 2.18 -16.51
CA VAL A 611 -29.54 3.53 -16.05
C VAL A 611 -28.13 3.54 -15.45
N LEU A 612 -27.79 2.53 -14.65
CA LEU A 612 -26.45 2.40 -14.08
C LEU A 612 -25.38 2.23 -15.17
N ARG A 613 -25.59 1.32 -16.13
CA ARG A 613 -24.73 1.10 -17.31
C ARG A 613 -24.40 2.40 -18.02
N ARG A 614 -25.42 3.20 -18.34
CA ARG A 614 -25.25 4.53 -18.96
C ARG A 614 -24.39 5.46 -18.11
N ARG A 615 -24.66 5.54 -16.80
CA ARG A 615 -23.92 6.42 -15.88
C ARG A 615 -22.46 5.97 -15.71
N LEU A 616 -22.20 4.66 -15.66
CA LEU A 616 -20.87 4.09 -15.60
C LEU A 616 -20.07 4.44 -16.86
N LEU A 617 -20.64 4.27 -18.05
CA LEU A 617 -19.99 4.66 -19.31
C LEU A 617 -19.59 6.14 -19.31
N LEU A 618 -20.47 7.04 -18.85
CA LEU A 618 -20.18 8.47 -18.75
C LEU A 618 -19.07 8.78 -17.73
N VAL A 619 -19.08 8.10 -16.58
CA VAL A 619 -18.05 8.27 -15.54
C VAL A 619 -16.69 7.76 -16.02
N LEU A 620 -16.63 6.57 -16.61
CA LEU A 620 -15.40 5.96 -17.12
C LEU A 620 -14.84 6.78 -18.28
N PHE A 621 -15.69 7.27 -19.17
CA PHE A 621 -15.30 8.22 -20.21
C PHE A 621 -14.70 9.51 -19.60
N ALA A 622 -15.34 10.08 -18.58
CA ALA A 622 -14.85 11.29 -17.91
C ALA A 622 -13.45 11.11 -17.28
N LEU A 623 -13.21 9.94 -16.68
CA LEU A 623 -11.97 9.60 -16.00
C LEU A 623 -10.86 9.23 -17.00
N GLY A 624 -11.15 8.35 -17.95
CA GLY A 624 -10.18 7.87 -18.95
C GLY A 624 -9.69 8.95 -19.89
N THR A 625 -10.53 9.94 -20.21
CA THR A 625 -10.13 11.11 -21.05
C THR A 625 -9.54 12.26 -20.24
N ASN A 626 -9.51 12.16 -18.90
CA ASN A 626 -9.15 13.24 -17.99
C ASN A 626 -9.94 14.56 -18.20
N MET A 627 -11.11 14.47 -18.86
CA MET A 627 -11.98 15.62 -19.11
C MET A 627 -12.73 16.06 -17.84
N GLY A 628 -12.96 15.12 -16.92
CA GLY A 628 -13.62 15.34 -15.64
C GLY A 628 -15.15 15.32 -15.72
N ILE A 629 -15.79 14.81 -14.65
CA ILE A 629 -17.24 14.59 -14.59
C ILE A 629 -18.04 15.87 -14.83
N LYS A 630 -17.57 17.01 -14.29
CA LYS A 630 -18.21 18.31 -14.46
C LYS A 630 -18.35 18.69 -15.94
N ARG A 631 -17.28 18.51 -16.73
CA ARG A 631 -17.33 18.83 -18.17
C ARG A 631 -18.26 17.87 -18.90
N VAL A 632 -18.16 16.56 -18.67
CA VAL A 632 -19.07 15.56 -19.27
C VAL A 632 -20.53 15.93 -19.00
N ALA A 633 -20.90 16.25 -17.75
CA ALA A 633 -22.26 16.61 -17.38
C ALA A 633 -22.78 17.90 -18.05
N VAL A 634 -21.88 18.88 -18.29
CA VAL A 634 -22.23 20.16 -18.92
C VAL A 634 -22.28 20.07 -20.45
N THR A 635 -21.35 19.33 -21.06
CA THR A 635 -21.24 19.23 -22.52
C THR A 635 -22.11 18.13 -23.11
N GLY A 636 -22.51 17.14 -22.31
CA GLY A 636 -23.27 15.99 -22.75
C GLY A 636 -24.78 16.23 -22.76
N LYS A 637 -25.43 15.94 -23.90
CA LYS A 637 -26.90 15.91 -24.03
C LYS A 637 -27.49 14.57 -23.54
N HIS A 638 -27.02 14.06 -22.41
CA HIS A 638 -27.41 12.74 -21.87
C HIS A 638 -28.41 12.81 -20.70
N GLY A 639 -28.69 14.00 -20.17
CA GLY A 639 -29.72 14.22 -19.14
C GLY A 639 -29.36 13.74 -17.72
N GLU A 640 -28.08 13.52 -17.43
CA GLU A 640 -27.60 13.13 -16.09
C GLU A 640 -26.89 14.31 -15.45
N SER A 641 -27.20 14.59 -14.18
CA SER A 641 -26.57 15.71 -13.47
C SER A 641 -25.17 15.35 -12.97
N GLU A 642 -24.33 16.37 -12.74
CA GLU A 642 -22.99 16.19 -12.16
C GLU A 642 -23.05 15.44 -10.82
N ALA A 643 -24.01 15.79 -9.95
CA ALA A 643 -24.18 15.15 -8.65
C ALA A 643 -24.45 13.64 -8.77
N VAL A 644 -25.29 13.25 -9.73
CA VAL A 644 -25.62 11.83 -9.99
C VAL A 644 -24.40 11.07 -10.50
N LEU A 645 -23.64 11.62 -11.45
CA LEU A 645 -22.44 10.98 -11.97
C LEU A 645 -21.33 10.88 -10.91
N ARG A 646 -21.17 11.91 -10.05
CA ARG A 646 -20.26 11.84 -8.91
C ARG A 646 -20.66 10.77 -7.92
N ARG A 647 -21.96 10.62 -7.63
CA ARG A 647 -22.47 9.55 -6.78
C ARG A 647 -22.18 8.17 -7.39
N VAL A 648 -22.40 7.97 -8.69
CA VAL A 648 -22.08 6.71 -9.37
C VAL A 648 -20.58 6.42 -9.33
N ARG A 649 -19.72 7.40 -9.64
CA ARG A 649 -18.27 7.24 -9.49
C ARG A 649 -17.92 6.78 -8.09
N HIS A 650 -18.46 7.44 -7.06
CA HIS A 650 -18.13 7.15 -5.68
C HIS A 650 -18.52 5.73 -5.25
N LEU A 651 -19.73 5.32 -5.62
CA LEU A 651 -20.29 4.02 -5.22
C LEU A 651 -19.72 2.84 -6.01
N PHE A 652 -19.43 3.02 -7.30
CA PHE A 652 -19.13 1.91 -8.20
C PHE A 652 -17.70 1.89 -8.75
N VAL A 653 -17.01 3.04 -8.88
CA VAL A 653 -15.66 3.12 -9.47
C VAL A 653 -14.63 3.37 -8.38
N ASN A 654 -13.86 2.34 -8.02
CA ASN A 654 -12.97 2.38 -6.86
C ASN A 654 -11.71 1.54 -7.08
N ARG A 655 -10.70 1.62 -6.20
CA ARG A 655 -9.43 0.90 -6.41
C ARG A 655 -9.56 -0.62 -6.53
N ALA A 656 -10.65 -1.21 -6.03
CA ALA A 656 -10.87 -2.65 -6.07
C ALA A 656 -11.60 -3.13 -7.34
N ASN A 657 -12.22 -2.23 -8.12
CA ASN A 657 -12.99 -2.54 -9.33
C ASN A 657 -12.43 -1.83 -10.58
#